data_AF-A0A4U7BDA3-F1
#
_entry.id   AF-A0A4U7BDA3-F1
#
_cell.length_a   1.000
_cell.length_b   1.000
_cell.length_c   1.000
_cell.angle_alpha   90.00
_cell.angle_beta   90.00
_cell.angle_gamma   90.00
#
_symmetry.space_group_name_H-M   'P 1'
#
loop_
_entity.id
_entity.type
_entity.pdbx_description
1 polymer ?
#
loop_
_entity_poly.entity_id
_entity_poly.type
_entity_poly.pdbx_seq_one_letter_code
_entity_poly.pdbx_strand_id
1 'polypeptide(L)'
;MADSVRKSGRKRQPSGKLSVDPFAGLDISDDESFAVPQGDDDSGDDFVAPPADEEIVSEDERMDDEADFVVDAGELEDDYFDADMDVMEEEAPTPRKAGRPKKGKTSAKPVPLATTQRASRGLHDPRTRGSKESIRLFYYGPAEEDQGPAMQNVYRWRDEPLLPSRKPDRSGFGGYHRTFYEKEADRKREMENDWKWYDEEGGKETFRRLQQSAEIDEVIGKLYVTEDHASQDIVMGPHRSQQPFTLHIGGSLDLNEPFQPKVDGKPVPMDESSRRSGWLLNVGDKVQTLAWAPNQGGDYQYIALATMPLRNATDAKFASTFRPQSPEKANIQIWEIKRRSDGYIDQSVTPKLRQVICTDHGDIRLLKWCIAPRKDEPETADGRHLGLLAGLWGDGHIRILDITLPPADSSPQTQYLLLTNAAFSSSPPSSVFSSFCWVSSHALIGSTSTGSIALFSLPTSLSANPATPLLSSPLQSTYITSLTTCYPSRPHILISAGLSGHLSMTDLSRVTTSSGLNPTNTVLGPRSRISRQVITWHDWSQMVLSVDDNASLQGLPLRRFFGYTGLSRFDSSVLSLAASECHPFVAAGQVGGQVTTTNVMRRVLSTKEMMVAGRWFLHTWRRGKVPVVKIPGVGDGEEGMLEGPGDHDEIMGGADDGVGESSGVAGDDTGASGDAAEEGGTEKDKGLVRIVEGFKAEEVMLLKPGDERNVREGGLYTTIHEPQTGVTQVAWNPNLQCGGWIAAGTGSGLLRIEDVGTP
;
A
#
# COMPACT_ATOMS: atom_id res chain seq x y z
N MET A 1 24.06 -45.15 26.07
CA MET A 1 23.05 -45.02 27.13
C MET A 1 22.08 -43.96 26.69
N ALA A 2 20.82 -44.36 26.56
CA ALA A 2 19.73 -43.51 26.14
C ALA A 2 19.30 -42.61 27.30
N ASP A 3 18.96 -41.36 27.01
CA ASP A 3 17.96 -40.63 27.78
C ASP A 3 17.04 -39.86 26.85
N SER A 4 15.75 -40.17 26.98
CA SER A 4 14.64 -39.71 26.16
C SER A 4 14.15 -38.35 26.64
N VAL A 5 14.18 -37.33 25.78
CA VAL A 5 13.48 -36.07 26.04
C VAL A 5 12.14 -36.09 25.30
N ARG A 6 11.06 -36.14 26.09
CA ARG A 6 9.65 -36.11 25.67
C ARG A 6 9.34 -34.87 24.83
N LYS A 7 8.81 -35.07 23.61
CA LYS A 7 8.10 -34.04 22.85
C LYS A 7 6.67 -33.92 23.38
N SER A 8 6.39 -32.85 24.13
CA SER A 8 5.02 -32.45 24.49
C SER A 8 4.45 -31.57 23.38
N GLY A 9 3.62 -32.15 22.50
CA GLY A 9 2.86 -31.44 21.49
C GLY A 9 1.62 -30.76 22.06
N ARG A 10 1.80 -29.70 22.87
CA ARG A 10 0.69 -28.82 23.23
C ARG A 10 0.58 -27.70 22.19
N LYS A 11 -0.42 -27.78 21.31
CA LYS A 11 -0.93 -26.61 20.57
C LYS A 11 -1.16 -25.49 21.60
N ARG A 12 -0.45 -24.37 21.47
CA ARG A 12 -0.79 -23.14 22.20
C ARG A 12 -2.14 -22.69 21.64
N GLN A 13 -3.19 -22.76 22.45
CA GLN A 13 -4.39 -21.98 22.19
C GLN A 13 -4.05 -20.49 22.34
N PRO A 14 -4.66 -19.60 21.55
CA PRO A 14 -4.46 -18.17 21.68
C PRO A 14 -4.76 -17.73 23.11
N SER A 15 -3.93 -16.85 23.67
CA SER A 15 -4.16 -16.33 25.01
C SER A 15 -5.50 -15.58 25.04
N GLY A 16 -6.40 -15.97 25.94
CA GLY A 16 -7.69 -15.33 26.17
C GLY A 16 -7.63 -13.88 26.69
N LYS A 17 -6.47 -13.23 26.62
CA LYS A 17 -6.26 -11.82 26.99
C LYS A 17 -6.90 -10.82 26.01
N LEU A 18 -7.46 -11.30 24.88
CA LEU A 18 -8.24 -10.50 23.92
C LEU A 18 -9.64 -11.09 23.66
N SER A 19 -10.09 -12.04 24.48
CA SER A 19 -11.41 -12.65 24.36
C SER A 19 -12.21 -12.47 25.65
N VAL A 20 -12.55 -11.22 25.97
CA VAL A 20 -13.80 -11.01 26.70
C VAL A 20 -14.88 -11.01 25.63
N ASP A 21 -15.62 -12.10 25.58
CA ASP A 21 -16.77 -12.26 24.70
C ASP A 21 -17.93 -11.42 25.26
N PRO A 22 -18.38 -10.34 24.58
CA PRO A 22 -19.55 -9.58 25.01
C PRO A 22 -20.88 -10.30 24.72
N PHE A 23 -20.83 -11.51 24.14
CA PHE A 23 -21.97 -12.35 23.80
C PHE A 23 -21.96 -13.71 24.51
N ALA A 24 -21.04 -13.92 25.47
CA ALA A 24 -21.04 -15.13 26.28
C ALA A 24 -22.32 -15.17 27.15
N GLY A 25 -23.33 -15.89 26.66
CA GLY A 25 -24.63 -16.07 27.33
C GLY A 25 -25.85 -15.48 26.60
N LEU A 26 -25.72 -14.97 25.37
CA LEU A 26 -26.86 -14.56 24.55
C LEU A 26 -27.08 -15.59 23.44
N ASP A 27 -28.16 -16.36 23.56
CA ASP A 27 -28.65 -17.27 22.53
C ASP A 27 -29.30 -16.42 21.43
N ILE A 28 -28.55 -16.14 20.37
CA ILE A 28 -29.03 -15.46 19.17
C ILE A 28 -29.07 -16.52 18.06
N SER A 29 -30.19 -17.23 18.01
CA SER A 29 -30.63 -17.95 16.82
C SER A 29 -31.16 -16.92 15.82
N ASP A 30 -30.43 -16.66 14.74
CA ASP A 30 -30.98 -15.96 13.57
C ASP A 30 -31.83 -16.97 12.76
N ASP A 31 -33.02 -17.27 13.28
CA ASP A 31 -34.12 -17.90 12.53
C ASP A 31 -35.32 -16.93 12.56
N GLU A 32 -35.32 -15.96 11.65
CA GLU A 32 -36.58 -15.36 11.18
C GLU A 32 -36.81 -15.78 9.74
N SER A 33 -37.46 -16.94 9.59
CA SER A 33 -38.02 -17.44 8.34
C SER A 33 -39.17 -16.54 7.89
N PHE A 34 -39.07 -15.98 6.69
CA PHE A 34 -40.22 -15.45 5.97
C PHE A 34 -41.18 -16.59 5.60
N ALA A 35 -42.45 -16.44 5.99
CA ALA A 35 -43.51 -17.38 5.65
C ALA A 35 -43.85 -17.30 4.15
N VAL A 36 -43.65 -18.39 3.42
CA VAL A 36 -44.16 -18.59 2.07
C VAL A 36 -45.40 -19.51 2.15
N PRO A 37 -46.51 -19.23 1.46
CA PRO A 37 -47.71 -20.07 1.52
C PRO A 37 -47.44 -21.47 0.95
N GLN A 38 -47.96 -22.48 1.64
CA GLN A 38 -47.95 -23.88 1.22
C GLN A 38 -48.66 -24.05 -0.12
N GLY A 39 -47.93 -24.59 -1.10
CA GLY A 39 -48.49 -25.36 -2.21
C GLY A 39 -47.97 -26.79 -2.07
N ASP A 40 -48.90 -27.72 -1.88
CA ASP A 40 -48.65 -29.15 -1.91
C ASP A 40 -48.06 -29.55 -3.27
N ASP A 41 -46.98 -30.34 -3.27
CA ASP A 41 -46.83 -31.45 -4.20
C ASP A 41 -45.76 -32.44 -3.73
N ASP A 42 -46.21 -33.67 -3.55
CA ASP A 42 -45.48 -34.91 -3.31
C ASP A 42 -44.52 -35.24 -4.47
N SER A 43 -43.26 -35.57 -4.16
CA SER A 43 -42.49 -36.57 -4.90
C SER A 43 -41.20 -36.88 -4.15
N GLY A 44 -41.17 -38.02 -3.47
CA GLY A 44 -39.96 -38.55 -2.85
C GLY A 44 -38.95 -39.05 -3.88
N ASP A 45 -37.67 -38.83 -3.60
CA ASP A 45 -36.62 -39.77 -4.01
C ASP A 45 -35.50 -39.78 -2.97
N ASP A 46 -35.18 -40.99 -2.49
CA ASP A 46 -34.22 -41.28 -1.43
C ASP A 46 -32.77 -41.00 -1.90
N PHE A 47 -32.16 -39.91 -1.42
CA PHE A 47 -30.72 -39.70 -1.58
C PHE A 47 -29.94 -40.30 -0.40
N VAL A 48 -29.38 -41.50 -0.61
CA VAL A 48 -28.46 -42.16 0.32
C VAL A 48 -27.08 -41.50 0.26
N ALA A 49 -26.63 -40.92 1.36
CA ALA A 49 -25.31 -40.33 1.50
C ALA A 49 -24.19 -41.39 1.35
N PRO A 50 -23.11 -41.13 0.57
CA PRO A 50 -21.93 -42.00 0.55
C PRO A 50 -21.07 -41.78 1.81
N PRO A 51 -20.32 -42.80 2.26
CA PRO A 51 -19.54 -42.72 3.49
C PRO A 51 -18.38 -41.73 3.36
N ALA A 52 -18.08 -41.06 4.47
CA ALA A 52 -16.92 -40.21 4.63
C ALA A 52 -15.64 -41.04 4.50
N ASP A 53 -14.93 -40.86 3.39
CA ASP A 53 -13.46 -40.87 3.27
C ASP A 53 -13.08 -40.96 1.77
N GLU A 54 -13.30 -39.87 1.02
CA GLU A 54 -12.56 -39.62 -0.22
C GLU A 54 -12.04 -38.17 -0.19
N GLU A 55 -10.71 -38.02 -0.23
CA GLU A 55 -10.04 -36.74 -0.45
C GLU A 55 -10.49 -36.18 -1.81
N ILE A 56 -11.35 -35.17 -1.79
CA ILE A 56 -11.69 -34.38 -2.98
C ILE A 56 -10.46 -33.56 -3.34
N VAL A 57 -9.72 -34.01 -4.34
CA VAL A 57 -8.76 -33.19 -5.07
C VAL A 57 -9.60 -32.23 -5.92
N SER A 58 -9.58 -30.94 -5.58
CA SER A 58 -10.30 -29.89 -6.33
C SER A 58 -9.86 -29.87 -7.79
N GLU A 59 -10.83 -29.88 -8.72
CA GLU A 59 -10.63 -29.89 -10.17
C GLU A 59 -10.17 -28.54 -10.78
N ASP A 60 -9.80 -27.55 -9.98
CA ASP A 60 -9.49 -26.19 -10.44
C ASP A 60 -8.02 -25.93 -10.84
N GLU A 61 -7.23 -26.97 -11.12
CA GLU A 61 -5.89 -26.81 -11.73
C GLU A 61 -5.91 -26.76 -13.28
N ARG A 62 -7.06 -26.50 -13.91
CA ARG A 62 -7.22 -26.48 -15.39
C ARG A 62 -7.88 -25.24 -16.00
N MET A 63 -7.72 -24.06 -15.41
CA MET A 63 -8.09 -22.81 -16.09
C MET A 63 -6.88 -21.89 -16.17
N ASP A 64 -5.98 -22.18 -17.11
CA ASP A 64 -5.07 -21.17 -17.68
C ASP A 64 -4.56 -21.51 -19.11
N ASP A 65 -5.18 -22.46 -19.81
CA ASP A 65 -4.77 -22.85 -21.17
C ASP A 65 -5.93 -22.66 -22.18
N GLU A 66 -6.34 -21.43 -22.46
CA GLU A 66 -7.00 -21.09 -23.74
C GLU A 66 -6.70 -19.63 -24.13
N ALA A 67 -5.70 -19.46 -24.99
CA ALA A 67 -5.68 -18.47 -26.07
C ALA A 67 -4.36 -18.58 -26.85
N ASP A 68 -4.30 -19.46 -27.84
CA ASP A 68 -3.38 -19.28 -28.97
C ASP A 68 -4.18 -19.45 -30.26
N PHE A 69 -4.43 -18.31 -30.89
CA PHE A 69 -5.06 -18.17 -32.20
C PHE A 69 -3.97 -18.43 -33.24
N VAL A 70 -3.96 -19.60 -33.88
CA VAL A 70 -3.05 -19.88 -35.00
C VAL A 70 -3.64 -19.23 -36.25
N VAL A 71 -2.93 -18.22 -36.76
CA VAL A 71 -3.20 -17.62 -38.06
C VAL A 71 -2.61 -18.54 -39.13
N ASP A 72 -3.49 -19.06 -39.98
CA ASP A 72 -3.18 -19.84 -41.18
C ASP A 72 -2.38 -18.97 -42.17
N ALA A 73 -1.19 -19.44 -42.53
CA ALA A 73 -0.40 -18.92 -43.64
C ALA A 73 0.14 -20.13 -44.40
N GLY A 74 -0.54 -20.47 -45.49
CA GLY A 74 -0.16 -21.52 -46.40
C GLY A 74 1.13 -21.20 -47.15
N GLU A 75 1.96 -22.22 -47.33
CA GLU A 75 3.02 -22.24 -48.33
C GLU A 75 2.97 -23.57 -49.09
N LEU A 76 2.52 -23.43 -50.34
CA LEU A 76 3.03 -23.96 -51.60
C LEU A 76 3.77 -25.32 -51.64
N GLU A 77 3.27 -26.13 -52.56
CA GLU A 77 3.81 -27.36 -53.15
C GLU A 77 5.27 -27.22 -53.62
N ASP A 78 6.04 -28.30 -53.47
CA ASP A 78 6.98 -28.76 -54.50
C ASP A 78 7.24 -30.27 -54.36
N ASP A 79 7.14 -30.95 -55.50
CA ASP A 79 7.15 -32.39 -55.75
C ASP A 79 8.55 -33.06 -55.68
N TYR A 80 8.50 -34.41 -55.77
CA TYR A 80 9.55 -35.38 -56.20
C TYR A 80 10.50 -35.97 -55.15
N PHE A 81 10.26 -37.22 -54.70
CA PHE A 81 10.81 -38.44 -55.33
C PHE A 81 10.40 -39.73 -54.57
N ASP A 82 9.95 -40.67 -55.39
CA ASP A 82 9.61 -42.10 -55.26
C ASP A 82 10.58 -43.02 -54.48
N ALA A 83 10.05 -44.00 -53.72
CA ALA A 83 10.55 -45.40 -53.61
C ALA A 83 9.78 -46.25 -52.56
N ASP A 84 8.81 -47.02 -53.06
CA ASP A 84 8.40 -48.42 -52.78
C ASP A 84 8.51 -49.13 -51.39
N MET A 85 7.41 -49.89 -51.13
CA MET A 85 7.25 -51.14 -50.35
C MET A 85 7.36 -51.08 -48.80
N ASP A 86 6.51 -51.70 -47.99
CA ASP A 86 5.66 -52.88 -48.19
C ASP A 86 4.51 -52.96 -47.15
N VAL A 87 3.50 -53.73 -47.51
CA VAL A 87 2.18 -53.95 -46.91
C VAL A 87 2.21 -54.79 -45.62
N MET A 88 1.37 -54.45 -44.62
CA MET A 88 0.43 -55.40 -44.00
C MET A 88 -0.53 -54.72 -43.00
N GLU A 89 -1.80 -54.64 -43.40
CA GLU A 89 -2.96 -54.55 -42.51
C GLU A 89 -3.17 -55.88 -41.80
N GLU A 90 -3.54 -55.86 -40.52
CA GLU A 90 -4.51 -56.84 -40.02
C GLU A 90 -5.31 -56.29 -38.84
N GLU A 91 -6.60 -56.62 -38.89
CA GLU A 91 -7.73 -56.03 -38.16
C GLU A 91 -7.76 -56.33 -36.66
N ALA A 92 -8.51 -55.48 -35.96
CA ALA A 92 -8.83 -55.58 -34.54
C ALA A 92 -9.51 -56.91 -34.16
N PRO A 93 -9.39 -57.31 -32.88
CA PRO A 93 -10.61 -57.45 -32.09
C PRO A 93 -10.47 -56.98 -30.63
N THR A 94 -11.45 -56.20 -30.16
CA THR A 94 -11.83 -56.19 -28.73
C THR A 94 -12.55 -57.53 -28.44
N PRO A 95 -12.63 -58.12 -27.21
CA PRO A 95 -12.79 -57.42 -25.92
C PRO A 95 -12.18 -58.12 -24.66
N ARG A 96 -12.43 -57.49 -23.50
CA ARG A 96 -12.64 -58.03 -22.14
C ARG A 96 -11.62 -57.64 -21.05
N LYS A 97 -12.23 -57.09 -19.99
CA LYS A 97 -11.67 -56.65 -18.71
C LYS A 97 -10.83 -57.76 -18.05
N ALA A 98 -9.61 -57.41 -17.65
CA ALA A 98 -8.82 -58.16 -16.67
C ALA A 98 -8.10 -57.20 -15.71
N GLY A 99 -7.97 -57.62 -14.46
CA GLY A 99 -7.79 -56.79 -13.28
C GLY A 99 -6.55 -55.89 -13.24
N ARG A 100 -6.72 -54.73 -12.60
CA ARG A 100 -5.68 -53.77 -12.26
C ARG A 100 -4.71 -54.40 -11.24
N PRO A 101 -3.42 -54.59 -11.52
CA PRO A 101 -2.48 -55.05 -10.49
C PRO A 101 -2.08 -53.86 -9.61
N LYS A 102 -2.23 -54.03 -8.29
CA LYS A 102 -1.73 -53.11 -7.25
C LYS A 102 -0.21 -52.98 -7.39
N LYS A 103 0.29 -51.82 -7.83
CA LYS A 103 1.73 -51.51 -7.77
C LYS A 103 2.09 -50.99 -6.39
N GLY A 104 2.98 -51.74 -5.72
CA GLY A 104 3.44 -51.53 -4.36
C GLY A 104 4.24 -50.24 -4.17
N LYS A 105 4.23 -49.77 -2.92
CA LYS A 105 5.07 -48.71 -2.39
C LYS A 105 6.54 -49.13 -2.47
N THR A 106 7.29 -48.62 -3.44
CA THR A 106 8.75 -48.60 -3.40
C THR A 106 9.22 -47.24 -2.90
N SER A 107 9.84 -47.24 -1.72
CA SER A 107 10.57 -46.11 -1.15
C SER A 107 11.73 -45.71 -2.07
N ALA A 108 11.57 -44.64 -2.84
CA ALA A 108 12.67 -44.06 -3.60
C ALA A 108 13.54 -43.20 -2.66
N LYS A 109 14.82 -43.53 -2.56
CA LYS A 109 15.85 -42.68 -1.96
C LYS A 109 16.05 -41.42 -2.83
N PRO A 110 16.36 -40.25 -2.26
CA PRO A 110 16.64 -39.06 -3.05
C PRO A 110 17.92 -39.26 -3.87
N VAL A 111 17.82 -39.04 -5.18
CA VAL A 111 18.97 -39.10 -6.11
C VAL A 111 19.72 -37.76 -6.02
N PRO A 112 21.07 -37.74 -5.90
CA PRO A 112 21.83 -36.51 -5.93
C PRO A 112 21.76 -35.90 -7.34
N LEU A 113 21.58 -34.58 -7.40
CA LEU A 113 21.54 -33.82 -8.65
C LEU A 113 22.94 -33.82 -9.30
N ALA A 114 23.25 -34.85 -10.09
CA ALA A 114 24.41 -34.88 -10.95
C ALA A 114 24.01 -34.49 -12.38
N THR A 115 24.73 -33.49 -12.86
CA THR A 115 24.77 -32.92 -14.20
C THR A 115 24.70 -34.00 -15.27
N THR A 116 23.62 -33.97 -16.08
CA THR A 116 23.54 -34.31 -17.52
C THR A 116 22.17 -34.90 -17.87
N GLN A 117 21.22 -34.02 -18.18
CA GLN A 117 20.23 -34.28 -19.22
C GLN A 117 19.64 -32.93 -19.62
N ARG A 118 20.00 -32.46 -20.81
CA ARG A 118 19.40 -31.30 -21.47
C ARG A 118 17.99 -31.69 -21.90
N ALA A 119 17.05 -31.59 -20.98
CA ALA A 119 15.66 -31.34 -21.33
C ALA A 119 15.45 -29.84 -21.11
N SER A 120 15.06 -29.12 -22.15
CA SER A 120 14.56 -27.74 -22.03
C SER A 120 13.21 -27.81 -21.31
N ARG A 121 13.27 -27.97 -19.99
CA ARG A 121 12.11 -27.94 -19.10
C ARG A 121 12.06 -26.54 -18.50
N GLY A 122 10.91 -25.88 -18.64
CA GLY A 122 10.65 -24.60 -17.98
C GLY A 122 11.08 -24.63 -16.51
N LEU A 123 11.42 -23.47 -15.96
CA LEU A 123 11.91 -23.37 -14.58
C LEU A 123 10.97 -24.16 -13.66
N HIS A 124 11.53 -25.13 -12.93
CA HIS A 124 10.78 -25.99 -12.02
C HIS A 124 9.94 -25.11 -11.09
N ASP A 125 8.61 -25.22 -11.17
CA ASP A 125 7.72 -24.45 -10.30
C ASP A 125 7.71 -25.12 -8.91
N PRO A 126 8.26 -24.48 -7.86
CA PRO A 126 8.23 -25.06 -6.53
C PRO A 126 6.82 -25.11 -5.92
N ARG A 127 5.81 -24.44 -6.52
CA ARG A 127 4.43 -24.43 -6.01
C ARG A 127 3.73 -25.78 -6.14
N THR A 128 4.00 -26.54 -7.20
CA THR A 128 3.29 -27.80 -7.48
C THR A 128 3.91 -28.99 -6.75
N ARG A 129 5.24 -29.03 -6.57
CA ARG A 129 5.97 -30.18 -5.97
C ARG A 129 7.23 -29.82 -5.18
N GLY A 130 7.41 -28.55 -4.78
CA GLY A 130 8.60 -28.10 -4.07
C GLY A 130 8.61 -28.44 -2.59
N SER A 131 9.70 -29.04 -2.10
CA SER A 131 9.99 -29.06 -0.66
C SER A 131 10.25 -27.64 -0.13
N LYS A 132 10.12 -27.41 1.18
CA LYS A 132 10.50 -26.11 1.80
C LYS A 132 11.93 -25.71 1.46
N GLU A 133 12.82 -26.70 1.37
CA GLU A 133 14.22 -26.50 0.96
C GLU A 133 14.33 -26.04 -0.49
N SER A 134 13.56 -26.62 -1.41
CA SER A 134 13.54 -26.16 -2.80
C SER A 134 13.03 -24.72 -2.92
N ILE A 135 11.92 -24.35 -2.24
CA ILE A 135 11.39 -22.97 -2.22
C ILE A 135 12.47 -22.01 -1.72
N ARG A 136 13.14 -22.37 -0.62
CA ARG A 136 14.23 -21.61 -0.02
C ARG A 136 15.39 -21.39 -1.01
N LEU A 137 15.78 -22.41 -1.77
CA LEU A 137 16.83 -22.30 -2.79
C LEU A 137 16.39 -21.43 -3.97
N PHE A 138 15.14 -21.51 -4.41
CA PHE A 138 14.61 -20.67 -5.49
C PHE A 138 14.49 -19.20 -5.08
N TYR A 139 14.14 -18.91 -3.82
CA TYR A 139 13.90 -17.54 -3.37
C TYR A 139 15.21 -16.83 -3.01
N TYR A 140 16.10 -17.52 -2.28
CA TYR A 140 17.31 -16.91 -1.72
C TYR A 140 18.60 -17.36 -2.40
N GLY A 141 18.60 -18.45 -3.16
CA GLY A 141 19.80 -19.01 -3.80
C GLY A 141 20.65 -19.86 -2.85
N PRO A 142 21.66 -20.59 -3.32
CA PRO A 142 22.40 -21.54 -2.48
C PRO A 142 23.41 -20.91 -1.50
N ALA A 143 23.68 -19.60 -1.62
CA ALA A 143 24.74 -18.94 -0.87
C ALA A 143 24.40 -18.81 0.64
N GLU A 144 25.35 -19.13 1.51
CA GLU A 144 25.15 -19.08 2.97
C GLU A 144 24.84 -17.64 3.46
N GLU A 145 25.43 -16.64 2.81
CA GLU A 145 25.19 -15.22 3.08
C GLU A 145 23.73 -14.80 2.87
N ASP A 146 23.02 -15.42 1.93
CA ASP A 146 21.61 -15.15 1.68
C ASP A 146 20.71 -16.04 2.56
N GLN A 147 21.18 -17.26 2.80
CA GLN A 147 20.43 -18.33 3.43
C GLN A 147 20.40 -18.26 4.96
N GLY A 148 21.45 -17.76 5.59
CA GLY A 148 21.53 -17.55 7.05
C GLY A 148 20.53 -16.50 7.52
N PRO A 149 20.58 -15.26 7.01
CA PRO A 149 19.64 -14.20 7.35
C PRO A 149 18.19 -14.58 7.05
N ALA A 150 17.91 -15.23 5.91
CA ALA A 150 16.57 -15.71 5.57
C ALA A 150 15.97 -16.57 6.69
N MET A 151 16.73 -17.56 7.17
CA MET A 151 16.25 -18.47 8.20
C MET A 151 16.11 -17.78 9.54
N GLN A 152 17.02 -16.88 9.91
CA GLN A 152 16.92 -16.10 11.13
C GLN A 152 15.66 -15.24 11.13
N ASN A 153 15.37 -14.56 10.02
CA ASN A 153 14.14 -13.78 9.82
C ASN A 153 12.89 -14.64 9.97
N VAL A 154 12.83 -15.79 9.29
CA VAL A 154 11.69 -16.70 9.34
C VAL A 154 11.49 -17.21 10.76
N TYR A 155 12.53 -17.73 11.40
CA TYR A 155 12.41 -18.29 12.75
C TYR A 155 11.98 -17.21 13.74
N ARG A 156 12.55 -16.00 13.68
CA ARG A 156 12.23 -14.91 14.60
C ARG A 156 10.75 -14.54 14.59
N TRP A 157 10.12 -14.49 13.41
CA TRP A 157 8.81 -13.86 13.23
C TRP A 157 7.67 -14.79 12.80
N ARG A 158 7.93 -16.02 12.36
CA ARG A 158 6.89 -16.90 11.78
C ARG A 158 5.68 -17.16 12.68
N ASP A 159 5.87 -17.11 13.99
CA ASP A 159 4.85 -17.50 14.97
C ASP A 159 3.89 -16.34 15.31
N GLU A 160 4.22 -15.10 14.90
CA GLU A 160 3.39 -13.91 15.11
C GLU A 160 2.54 -13.60 13.87
N PRO A 161 1.21 -13.58 13.97
CA PRO A 161 0.37 -13.53 12.76
C PRO A 161 0.14 -12.11 12.20
N LEU A 162 -0.10 -11.12 13.06
CA LEU A 162 -0.72 -9.84 12.65
C LEU A 162 0.01 -8.56 13.08
N LEU A 163 0.58 -8.57 14.28
CA LEU A 163 1.21 -7.41 14.88
C LEU A 163 2.55 -7.84 15.50
N PRO A 164 3.56 -6.96 15.47
CA PRO A 164 4.88 -7.27 16.02
C PRO A 164 4.84 -7.27 17.54
N SER A 165 5.65 -8.12 18.17
CA SER A 165 6.00 -7.95 19.57
C SER A 165 7.12 -6.92 19.77
N ARG A 166 7.01 -6.14 20.85
CA ARG A 166 8.00 -5.12 21.25
C ARG A 166 9.29 -5.75 21.73
N LYS A 167 9.17 -6.77 22.57
CA LYS A 167 10.29 -7.44 23.23
C LYS A 167 10.40 -8.88 22.74
N PRO A 168 11.63 -9.40 22.62
CA PRO A 168 11.81 -10.80 22.28
C PRO A 168 11.33 -11.70 23.43
N ASP A 169 10.71 -12.83 23.10
CA ASP A 169 10.40 -13.89 24.06
C ASP A 169 11.71 -14.51 24.62
N ARG A 170 11.62 -15.35 25.65
CA ARG A 170 12.73 -16.08 26.27
C ARG A 170 13.58 -16.87 25.27
N SER A 171 12.98 -17.27 24.14
CA SER A 171 13.65 -18.00 23.06
C SER A 171 14.24 -17.10 21.96
N GLY A 172 14.15 -15.77 22.09
CA GLY A 172 14.64 -14.81 21.10
C GLY A 172 13.72 -14.58 19.90
N PHE A 173 12.47 -15.05 19.97
CA PHE A 173 11.45 -14.80 18.95
C PHE A 173 10.80 -13.44 19.14
N GLY A 174 10.39 -12.80 18.05
CA GLY A 174 9.79 -11.48 18.09
C GLY A 174 10.76 -10.38 18.54
N GLY A 175 10.20 -9.27 19.01
CA GLY A 175 10.93 -8.08 19.42
C GLY A 175 11.51 -7.29 18.26
N TYR A 176 11.33 -5.98 18.29
CA TYR A 176 11.83 -5.08 17.24
C TYR A 176 13.31 -5.32 16.98
N HIS A 177 13.65 -5.43 15.70
CA HIS A 177 15.00 -5.73 15.25
C HIS A 177 15.16 -5.21 13.82
N ARG A 178 16.38 -4.92 13.38
CA ARG A 178 16.60 -4.64 11.95
C ARG A 178 16.68 -5.94 11.15
N THR A 179 16.48 -5.87 9.85
CA THR A 179 16.68 -7.04 8.98
C THR A 179 18.08 -7.64 9.17
N PHE A 180 18.18 -8.97 9.20
CA PHE A 180 19.48 -9.64 9.33
C PHE A 180 20.31 -9.60 8.03
N TYR A 181 19.75 -9.09 6.93
CA TYR A 181 20.49 -8.80 5.71
C TYR A 181 21.33 -7.53 5.82
N GLU A 182 20.96 -6.61 6.71
CA GLU A 182 21.73 -5.42 7.02
C GLU A 182 22.70 -5.75 8.16
N LYS A 183 23.97 -6.03 7.83
CA LYS A 183 24.99 -6.30 8.85
C LYS A 183 25.29 -5.01 9.62
N GLU A 184 25.40 -5.11 10.95
CA GLU A 184 25.73 -3.96 11.81
C GLU A 184 27.04 -3.25 11.41
N ALA A 185 28.04 -4.01 10.94
CA ALA A 185 29.30 -3.46 10.46
C ALA A 185 29.13 -2.61 9.20
N ASP A 186 28.29 -3.05 8.26
CA ASP A 186 28.00 -2.31 7.02
C ASP A 186 27.20 -1.05 7.32
N ARG A 187 26.19 -1.16 8.19
CA ARG A 187 25.40 -0.02 8.69
C ARG A 187 26.28 1.02 9.39
N LYS A 188 27.20 0.59 10.25
CA LYS A 188 28.14 1.48 10.94
C LYS A 188 29.07 2.18 9.94
N ARG A 189 29.55 1.44 8.93
CA ARG A 189 30.37 2.00 7.85
C ARG A 189 29.62 3.07 7.07
N GLU A 190 28.36 2.82 6.69
CA GLU A 190 27.51 3.79 5.99
C GLU A 190 27.26 5.04 6.86
N MET A 191 26.94 4.83 8.14
CA MET A 191 26.73 5.91 9.09
C MET A 191 27.96 6.82 9.29
N GLU A 192 29.18 6.28 9.15
CA GLU A 192 30.43 7.02 9.35
C GLU A 192 31.03 7.58 8.05
N ASN A 193 30.84 6.92 6.91
CA ASN A 193 31.47 7.30 5.65
C ASN A 193 30.52 7.99 4.68
N ASP A 194 29.29 7.50 4.55
CA ASP A 194 28.38 7.95 3.49
C ASP A 194 27.77 9.32 3.78
N TRP A 195 27.93 9.84 5.01
CA TRP A 195 27.54 11.21 5.38
C TRP A 195 28.69 12.21 5.37
N LYS A 196 29.93 11.79 5.10
CA LYS A 196 31.11 12.69 5.06
C LYS A 196 30.93 13.84 4.07
N TRP A 197 30.33 13.57 2.91
CA TRP A 197 30.06 14.62 1.92
C TRP A 197 29.19 15.75 2.49
N TYR A 198 28.27 15.42 3.40
CA TYR A 198 27.36 16.37 4.00
C TYR A 198 28.00 17.07 5.20
N ASP A 199 28.67 16.33 6.09
CA ASP A 199 29.21 16.87 7.34
C ASP A 199 30.61 17.51 7.19
N GLU A 200 31.50 16.89 6.40
CA GLU A 200 32.92 17.28 6.29
C GLU A 200 33.24 17.99 4.96
N GLU A 201 32.58 17.62 3.86
CA GLU A 201 32.87 18.18 2.52
C GLU A 201 31.98 19.38 2.15
N GLY A 202 31.38 20.04 3.15
CA GLY A 202 30.63 21.29 2.97
C GLY A 202 29.22 21.13 2.39
N GLY A 203 28.66 19.92 2.33
CA GLY A 203 27.28 19.71 1.89
C GLY A 203 26.26 20.43 2.77
N LYS A 204 26.40 20.35 4.10
CA LYS A 204 25.54 21.06 5.08
C LYS A 204 25.57 22.58 4.89
N GLU A 205 26.76 23.15 4.69
CA GLU A 205 26.91 24.58 4.41
C GLU A 205 26.27 24.95 3.06
N THR A 206 26.38 24.07 2.07
CA THR A 206 25.77 24.26 0.75
C THR A 206 24.24 24.26 0.84
N PHE A 207 23.64 23.32 1.58
CA PHE A 207 22.20 23.32 1.84
C PHE A 207 21.75 24.61 2.54
N ARG A 208 22.45 25.01 3.61
CA ARG A 208 22.15 26.26 4.33
C ARG A 208 22.26 27.51 3.46
N ARG A 209 23.19 27.54 2.51
CA ARG A 209 23.40 28.66 1.60
C ARG A 209 22.36 28.73 0.48
N LEU A 210 21.94 27.58 -0.06
CA LEU A 210 21.07 27.50 -1.23
C LEU A 210 19.57 27.42 -0.87
N GLN A 211 19.23 26.77 0.24
CA GLN A 211 17.85 26.69 0.72
C GLN A 211 17.46 28.02 1.34
N GLN A 212 16.49 28.70 0.72
CA GLN A 212 15.99 29.98 1.19
C GLN A 212 14.53 29.83 1.57
N SER A 213 14.25 30.09 2.85
CA SER A 213 12.91 30.13 3.42
C SER A 213 12.72 31.43 4.19
N ALA A 214 11.55 32.05 4.04
CA ALA A 214 11.14 33.22 4.81
C ALA A 214 10.11 32.82 5.86
N GLU A 215 10.28 33.27 7.10
CA GLU A 215 9.23 33.11 8.12
C GLU A 215 8.05 34.02 7.77
N ILE A 216 6.84 33.45 7.86
CA ILE A 216 5.59 34.15 7.54
C ILE A 216 4.64 34.11 8.73
N ASP A 217 3.71 35.07 8.75
CA ASP A 217 2.69 35.14 9.79
C ASP A 217 1.77 33.92 9.77
N GLU A 218 1.36 33.48 10.96
CA GLU A 218 0.45 32.33 11.14
C GLU A 218 -0.85 32.46 10.34
N VAL A 219 -1.39 33.67 10.22
CA VAL A 219 -2.62 33.93 9.46
C VAL A 219 -2.42 33.60 7.98
N ILE A 220 -1.28 33.98 7.41
CA ILE A 220 -0.95 33.70 6.01
C ILE A 220 -0.62 32.21 5.84
N GLY A 221 0.15 31.64 6.77
CA GLY A 221 0.53 30.23 6.74
C GLY A 221 -0.67 29.27 6.81
N LYS A 222 -1.71 29.60 7.60
CA LYS A 222 -2.94 28.81 7.66
C LYS A 222 -3.67 28.70 6.32
N LEU A 223 -3.56 29.71 5.45
CA LEU A 223 -4.15 29.67 4.11
C LEU A 223 -3.47 28.65 3.18
N TYR A 224 -2.26 28.18 3.51
CA TYR A 224 -1.60 27.10 2.77
C TYR A 224 -1.99 25.71 3.29
N VAL A 225 -2.44 25.61 4.54
CA VAL A 225 -2.83 24.34 5.17
C VAL A 225 -4.17 23.87 4.66
N THR A 226 -5.15 24.77 4.65
CA THR A 226 -6.47 24.53 4.07
C THR A 226 -7.18 25.86 3.79
N GLU A 227 -7.98 25.88 2.74
CA GLU A 227 -8.87 27.00 2.42
C GLU A 227 -10.13 27.01 3.29
N ASP A 228 -10.55 25.84 3.78
CA ASP A 228 -11.76 25.65 4.58
C ASP A 228 -11.36 25.38 6.03
N HIS A 229 -11.49 26.38 6.90
CA HIS A 229 -11.12 26.29 8.32
C HIS A 229 -12.12 25.49 9.18
N ALA A 230 -12.76 24.47 8.59
CA ALA A 230 -13.84 23.73 9.21
C ALA A 230 -13.35 22.62 10.17
N SER A 231 -14.12 22.40 11.23
CA SER A 231 -14.01 21.21 12.07
C SER A 231 -14.62 19.99 11.38
N GLN A 232 -14.09 18.80 11.70
CA GLN A 232 -14.63 17.53 11.24
C GLN A 232 -15.43 16.86 12.37
N ASP A 233 -16.67 16.47 12.07
CA ASP A 233 -17.48 15.67 12.98
C ASP A 233 -17.16 14.18 12.82
N ILE A 234 -16.92 13.52 13.95
CA ILE A 234 -16.39 12.16 14.05
C ILE A 234 -17.26 11.38 15.04
N VAL A 235 -17.67 10.17 14.67
CA VAL A 235 -18.37 9.22 15.54
C VAL A 235 -17.44 8.05 15.82
N MET A 236 -17.13 7.85 17.11
CA MET A 236 -16.15 6.86 17.56
C MET A 236 -16.55 6.27 18.91
N GLY A 237 -16.11 5.05 19.18
CA GLY A 237 -16.38 4.35 20.44
C GLY A 237 -16.83 2.90 20.22
N PRO A 238 -17.26 2.20 21.29
CA PRO A 238 -17.73 0.83 21.20
C PRO A 238 -18.94 0.71 20.25
N HIS A 239 -19.06 -0.41 19.54
CA HIS A 239 -20.04 -0.59 18.45
C HIS A 239 -21.49 -0.21 18.80
N ARG A 240 -21.92 -0.46 20.05
CA ARG A 240 -23.28 -0.18 20.54
C ARG A 240 -23.42 1.17 21.26
N SER A 241 -22.34 1.91 21.45
CA SER A 241 -22.29 3.13 22.25
C SER A 241 -21.29 4.14 21.69
N GLN A 242 -21.35 4.38 20.39
CA GLN A 242 -20.49 5.35 19.72
C GLN A 242 -20.90 6.78 20.10
N GLN A 243 -19.92 7.65 20.28
CA GLN A 243 -20.13 9.04 20.68
C GLN A 243 -19.64 9.99 19.58
N PRO A 244 -20.34 11.12 19.38
CA PRO A 244 -19.90 12.16 18.47
C PRO A 244 -18.81 13.02 19.13
N PHE A 245 -17.83 13.43 18.33
CA PHE A 245 -16.74 14.32 18.66
C PHE A 245 -16.55 15.29 17.50
N THR A 246 -16.24 16.55 17.79
CA THR A 246 -15.92 17.55 16.78
C THR A 246 -14.46 17.93 16.93
N LEU A 247 -13.67 17.69 15.88
CA LEU A 247 -12.23 17.94 15.89
C LEU A 247 -11.90 19.12 14.98
N HIS A 248 -11.45 20.22 15.58
CA HIS A 248 -10.93 21.37 14.85
C HIS A 248 -9.59 21.03 14.17
N ILE A 249 -9.25 21.75 13.10
CA ILE A 249 -7.95 21.61 12.42
C ILE A 249 -6.82 21.89 13.41
N GLY A 250 -5.79 21.04 13.38
CA GLY A 250 -4.71 21.06 14.36
C GLY A 250 -5.07 20.39 15.68
N GLY A 251 -6.34 20.02 15.89
CA GLY A 251 -6.84 19.37 17.08
C GLY A 251 -6.42 17.90 17.17
N SER A 252 -6.36 17.41 18.41
CA SER A 252 -6.02 16.02 18.73
C SER A 252 -7.07 15.40 19.66
N LEU A 253 -7.41 14.14 19.41
CA LEU A 253 -8.30 13.32 20.23
C LEU A 253 -7.53 12.08 20.71
N ASP A 254 -7.54 11.82 22.02
CA ASP A 254 -6.96 10.60 22.59
C ASP A 254 -7.82 9.40 22.17
N LEU A 255 -7.20 8.36 21.60
CA LEU A 255 -7.91 7.14 21.18
C LEU A 255 -8.60 6.40 22.33
N ASN A 256 -8.21 6.65 23.59
CA ASN A 256 -8.89 6.05 24.75
C ASN A 256 -10.21 6.75 25.09
N GLU A 257 -10.33 8.06 24.88
CA GLU A 257 -11.47 8.86 25.33
C GLU A 257 -12.82 8.32 24.81
N PRO A 258 -12.97 7.96 23.52
CA PRO A 258 -14.22 7.39 23.00
C PRO A 258 -14.60 6.03 23.60
N PHE A 259 -13.65 5.31 24.19
CA PHE A 259 -13.85 3.96 24.72
C PHE A 259 -13.94 3.92 26.24
N GLN A 260 -13.79 5.07 26.92
CA GLN A 260 -13.89 5.11 28.38
C GLN A 260 -15.31 4.73 28.82
N PRO A 261 -15.47 3.68 29.65
CA PRO A 261 -16.77 3.33 30.18
C PRO A 261 -17.29 4.45 31.07
N LYS A 262 -18.56 4.81 30.89
CA LYS A 262 -19.26 5.81 31.69
C LYS A 262 -20.29 5.12 32.58
N VAL A 263 -20.15 5.25 33.89
CA VAL A 263 -21.16 4.82 34.87
C VAL A 263 -21.77 6.09 35.47
N ASP A 264 -23.09 6.23 35.40
CA ASP A 264 -23.82 7.44 35.80
C ASP A 264 -23.28 8.73 35.16
N GLY A 265 -22.85 8.64 33.89
CA GLY A 265 -22.28 9.77 33.14
C GLY A 265 -20.85 10.15 33.53
N LYS A 266 -20.23 9.48 34.51
CA LYS A 266 -18.85 9.75 34.93
C LYS A 266 -17.88 8.74 34.31
N PRO A 267 -16.71 9.18 33.81
CA PRO A 267 -15.71 8.29 33.24
C PRO A 267 -15.08 7.43 34.34
N VAL A 268 -15.04 6.11 34.10
CA VAL A 268 -14.36 5.14 34.96
C VAL A 268 -12.97 4.84 34.37
N PRO A 269 -11.92 4.75 35.20
CA PRO A 269 -10.59 4.42 34.73
C PRO A 269 -10.57 3.08 33.99
N MET A 270 -9.95 3.07 32.81
CA MET A 270 -9.80 1.88 31.99
C MET A 270 -8.59 1.05 32.45
N ASP A 271 -8.71 -0.28 32.39
CA ASP A 271 -7.62 -1.22 32.68
C ASP A 271 -6.43 -0.95 31.77
N GLU A 272 -5.22 -0.97 32.32
CA GLU A 272 -3.98 -0.70 31.56
C GLU A 272 -3.83 -1.61 30.33
N SER A 273 -4.30 -2.86 30.41
CA SER A 273 -4.23 -3.82 29.29
C SER A 273 -5.17 -3.50 28.13
N SER A 274 -6.21 -2.70 28.37
CA SER A 274 -7.17 -2.26 27.36
C SER A 274 -6.90 -0.84 26.84
N ARG A 275 -5.98 -0.11 27.49
CA ARG A 275 -5.59 1.22 27.04
C ARG A 275 -4.83 1.13 25.73
N ARG A 276 -5.28 1.93 24.77
CA ARG A 276 -4.56 2.18 23.53
C ARG A 276 -3.57 3.30 23.76
N SER A 277 -2.53 3.34 22.94
CA SER A 277 -1.51 4.39 23.00
C SER A 277 -1.46 5.05 21.63
N GLY A 278 -2.12 6.20 21.50
CA GLY A 278 -2.22 6.89 20.21
C GLY A 278 -3.17 8.08 20.21
N TRP A 279 -3.21 8.76 19.07
CA TRP A 279 -3.92 10.00 18.82
C TRP A 279 -4.62 9.98 17.47
N LEU A 280 -5.77 10.64 17.38
CA LEU A 280 -6.42 11.00 16.14
C LEU A 280 -6.30 12.51 15.94
N LEU A 281 -5.75 12.94 14.81
CA LEU A 281 -5.46 14.34 14.49
C LEU A 281 -6.27 14.78 13.28
N ASN A 282 -6.79 16.02 13.30
CA ASN A 282 -7.33 16.66 12.11
C ASN A 282 -6.24 17.54 11.49
N VAL A 283 -5.73 17.14 10.32
CA VAL A 283 -4.64 17.83 9.61
C VAL A 283 -5.13 18.79 8.51
N GLY A 284 -6.45 18.90 8.32
CA GLY A 284 -7.08 19.77 7.33
C GLY A 284 -7.57 19.00 6.11
N ASP A 285 -6.89 19.17 4.98
CA ASP A 285 -7.25 18.54 3.71
C ASP A 285 -6.81 17.06 3.60
N LYS A 286 -7.24 16.37 2.52
CA LYS A 286 -6.87 14.98 2.25
C LYS A 286 -5.36 14.77 2.41
N VAL A 287 -4.98 13.79 3.22
CA VAL A 287 -3.58 13.41 3.36
C VAL A 287 -3.12 12.78 2.05
N GLN A 288 -2.15 13.37 1.36
CA GLN A 288 -1.65 12.82 0.10
C GLN A 288 -0.44 11.91 0.33
N THR A 289 0.45 12.31 1.23
CA THR A 289 1.66 11.55 1.56
C THR A 289 2.07 11.84 3.00
N LEU A 290 2.68 10.85 3.66
CA LEU A 290 3.21 10.95 5.02
C LEU A 290 4.43 10.03 5.15
N ALA A 291 5.40 10.45 5.95
CA ALA A 291 6.60 9.67 6.26
C ALA A 291 7.17 10.06 7.62
N TRP A 292 7.54 9.07 8.43
CA TRP A 292 8.24 9.25 9.70
C TRP A 292 9.70 9.63 9.46
N ALA A 293 10.21 10.58 10.26
CA ALA A 293 11.62 10.96 10.22
C ALA A 293 12.49 9.81 10.77
N PRO A 294 13.48 9.33 10.00
CA PRO A 294 14.39 8.28 10.44
C PRO A 294 15.47 8.83 11.37
N ASN A 295 16.23 7.91 11.98
CA ASN A 295 17.40 8.18 12.82
C ASN A 295 17.11 9.06 14.06
N GLN A 296 15.88 9.07 14.57
CA GLN A 296 15.51 9.82 15.77
C GLN A 296 15.64 8.90 16.97
N GLY A 297 16.64 9.10 17.83
CA GLY A 297 16.93 8.30 19.04
C GLY A 297 16.30 8.86 20.34
N GLY A 298 16.04 10.16 20.36
CA GLY A 298 15.47 10.88 21.51
C GLY A 298 14.02 10.56 21.85
N ASP A 299 13.49 11.31 22.81
CA ASP A 299 12.12 11.15 23.34
C ASP A 299 11.02 11.69 22.44
N TYR A 300 11.38 12.36 21.35
CA TYR A 300 10.43 12.87 20.38
C TYR A 300 10.62 12.16 19.06
N GLN A 301 9.51 11.91 18.39
CA GLN A 301 9.43 11.32 17.06
C GLN A 301 8.69 12.31 16.16
N TYR A 302 9.12 12.40 14.91
CA TYR A 302 8.61 13.39 13.97
C TYR A 302 8.00 12.72 12.76
N ILE A 303 6.88 13.25 12.29
CA ILE A 303 6.22 12.81 11.06
C ILE A 303 6.03 14.01 10.14
N ALA A 304 6.48 13.87 8.91
CA ALA A 304 6.21 14.82 7.84
C ALA A 304 5.02 14.33 7.03
N LEU A 305 4.11 15.24 6.69
CA LEU A 305 2.98 14.94 5.81
C LEU A 305 2.68 16.13 4.91
N ALA A 306 2.05 15.86 3.77
CA ALA A 306 1.50 16.89 2.90
C ALA A 306 0.02 16.60 2.65
N THR A 307 -0.78 17.67 2.65
CA THR A 307 -2.21 17.63 2.35
C THR A 307 -2.46 18.15 0.94
N MET A 308 -3.56 17.70 0.34
CA MET A 308 -4.00 18.11 -0.99
C MET A 308 -5.52 18.31 -0.95
N PRO A 309 -6.06 19.44 -1.44
CA PRO A 309 -7.50 19.63 -1.49
C PRO A 309 -8.15 18.59 -2.41
N LEU A 310 -9.30 18.07 -2.01
CA LEU A 310 -10.12 17.21 -2.86
C LEU A 310 -10.76 18.06 -3.97
N ARG A 311 -10.42 17.75 -5.23
CA ARG A 311 -10.94 18.43 -6.42
C ARG A 311 -11.80 17.47 -7.25
N ASN A 312 -12.82 18.02 -7.90
CA ASN A 312 -13.66 17.28 -8.83
C ASN A 312 -12.98 17.23 -10.21
N ALA A 313 -13.24 16.17 -10.98
CA ALA A 313 -12.66 16.01 -12.32
C ALA A 313 -13.06 17.12 -13.32
N THR A 314 -14.15 17.85 -13.02
CA THR A 314 -14.63 19.00 -13.80
C THR A 314 -13.96 20.32 -13.41
N ASP A 315 -13.08 20.31 -12.40
CA ASP A 315 -12.35 21.50 -11.99
C ASP A 315 -11.31 21.87 -13.07
N ALA A 316 -11.42 23.07 -13.63
CA ALA A 316 -10.50 23.58 -14.64
C ALA A 316 -9.03 23.62 -14.15
N LYS A 317 -8.81 23.61 -12.82
CA LYS A 317 -7.49 23.55 -12.19
C LYS A 317 -6.94 22.14 -12.07
N PHE A 318 -7.68 21.10 -12.46
CA PHE A 318 -7.22 19.72 -12.45
C PHE A 318 -6.24 19.47 -13.60
N ALA A 319 -4.95 19.72 -13.35
CA ALA A 319 -3.90 19.37 -14.30
C ALA A 319 -3.78 17.85 -14.42
N SER A 320 -3.70 17.35 -15.66
CA SER A 320 -3.38 15.94 -15.93
C SER A 320 -2.05 15.57 -15.28
N THR A 321 -1.94 14.37 -14.74
CA THR A 321 -0.72 13.81 -14.14
C THR A 321 0.50 13.78 -15.08
N PHE A 322 0.29 13.96 -16.38
CA PHE A 322 1.34 14.04 -17.41
C PHE A 322 1.86 15.45 -17.67
N ARG A 323 1.25 16.47 -17.07
CA ARG A 323 1.60 17.87 -17.29
C ARG A 323 1.88 18.56 -15.96
N PRO A 324 2.82 19.54 -15.96
CA PRO A 324 3.04 20.34 -14.77
C PRO A 324 1.78 21.14 -14.44
N GLN A 325 1.45 21.15 -13.16
CA GLN A 325 0.36 21.95 -12.60
C GLN A 325 0.77 23.43 -12.54
N SER A 326 -0.21 24.32 -12.60
CA SER A 326 0.01 25.74 -12.34
C SER A 326 0.48 25.96 -10.89
N PRO A 327 1.26 27.03 -10.62
CA PRO A 327 1.69 27.37 -9.26
C PRO A 327 0.49 27.50 -8.34
N GLU A 328 0.41 26.63 -7.34
CA GLU A 328 -0.66 26.58 -6.35
C GLU A 328 -0.08 26.32 -4.97
N LYS A 329 -0.84 26.77 -3.96
CA LYS A 329 -0.46 26.66 -2.56
C LYS A 329 -0.48 25.20 -2.12
N ALA A 330 0.61 24.77 -1.53
CA ALA A 330 0.73 23.49 -0.85
C ALA A 330 1.54 23.66 0.44
N ASN A 331 1.53 22.61 1.27
CA ASN A 331 2.21 22.63 2.56
C ASN A 331 2.82 21.27 2.91
N ILE A 332 3.92 21.32 3.66
CA ILE A 332 4.47 20.18 4.39
C ILE A 332 4.33 20.49 5.88
N GLN A 333 3.61 19.66 6.60
CA GLN A 333 3.44 19.75 8.06
C GLN A 333 4.40 18.79 8.75
N ILE A 334 5.07 19.26 9.78
CA ILE A 334 5.93 18.46 10.65
C ILE A 334 5.33 18.40 12.04
N TRP A 335 4.88 17.21 12.41
CA TRP A 335 4.26 16.92 13.69
C TRP A 335 5.24 16.23 14.63
N GLU A 336 5.24 16.65 15.88
CA GLU A 336 6.03 16.10 16.96
C GLU A 336 5.16 15.26 17.90
N ILE A 337 5.62 14.04 18.17
CA ILE A 337 4.96 13.08 19.05
C ILE A 337 5.96 12.66 20.13
N LYS A 338 5.55 12.76 21.38
CA LYS A 338 6.37 12.37 22.53
C LYS A 338 6.28 10.87 22.80
N ARG A 339 7.44 10.26 23.01
CA ARG A 339 7.66 8.89 23.42
C ARG A 339 7.89 8.85 24.93
N ARG A 340 7.28 7.87 25.60
CA ARG A 340 7.57 7.53 26.99
C ARG A 340 8.82 6.64 27.08
N SER A 341 9.44 6.57 28.25
CA SER A 341 10.68 5.78 28.47
C SER A 341 10.55 4.28 28.18
N ASP A 342 9.34 3.74 28.16
CA ASP A 342 9.03 2.35 27.85
C ASP A 342 8.69 2.09 26.36
N GLY A 343 8.79 3.12 25.52
CA GLY A 343 8.57 3.04 24.07
C GLY A 343 7.12 3.29 23.63
N TYR A 344 6.18 3.47 24.56
CA TYR A 344 4.80 3.83 24.23
C TYR A 344 4.68 5.32 23.87
N ILE A 345 3.61 5.69 23.16
CA ILE A 345 3.26 7.10 22.94
C ILE A 345 2.81 7.69 24.27
N ASP A 346 3.40 8.83 24.65
CA ASP A 346 3.01 9.56 25.85
C ASP A 346 1.68 10.28 25.62
N GLN A 347 0.60 9.76 26.22
CA GLN A 347 -0.73 10.35 26.10
C GLN A 347 -0.95 11.56 27.02
N SER A 348 -0.01 11.87 27.91
CA SER A 348 -0.10 13.09 28.73
C SER A 348 0.29 14.34 27.95
N VAL A 349 1.00 14.18 26.83
CA VAL A 349 1.47 15.27 25.98
C VAL A 349 0.80 15.15 24.62
N THR A 350 -0.03 16.13 24.28
CA THR A 350 -0.70 16.19 22.99
C THR A 350 0.33 16.38 21.86
N PRO A 351 0.13 15.74 20.68
CA PRO A 351 0.97 15.97 19.51
C PRO A 351 0.95 17.45 19.11
N LYS A 352 2.11 17.97 18.70
CA LYS A 352 2.26 19.39 18.36
C LYS A 352 2.69 19.54 16.91
N LEU A 353 2.04 20.47 16.21
CA LEU A 353 2.51 20.94 14.91
C LEU A 353 3.69 21.88 15.13
N ARG A 354 4.91 21.44 14.83
CA ARG A 354 6.14 22.21 15.08
C ARG A 354 6.45 23.19 13.96
N GLN A 355 6.32 22.75 12.72
CA GLN A 355 6.71 23.53 11.56
C GLN A 355 5.79 23.23 10.37
N VAL A 356 5.44 24.26 9.62
CA VAL A 356 4.71 24.18 8.36
C VAL A 356 5.54 24.85 7.27
N ILE A 357 5.94 24.08 6.27
CA ILE A 357 6.66 24.58 5.10
C ILE A 357 5.64 24.84 4.00
N CYS A 358 5.34 26.10 3.77
CA CYS A 358 4.44 26.61 2.74
C CYS A 358 5.18 26.73 1.41
N THR A 359 4.51 26.40 0.30
CA THR A 359 5.13 26.43 -1.02
C THR A 359 4.08 26.72 -2.09
N ASP A 360 4.49 27.43 -3.15
CA ASP A 360 3.64 27.77 -4.30
C ASP A 360 3.92 26.87 -5.53
N HIS A 361 4.61 25.75 -5.33
CA HIS A 361 5.03 24.85 -6.42
C HIS A 361 3.98 23.79 -6.82
N GLY A 362 2.74 23.96 -6.36
CA GLY A 362 1.64 23.03 -6.61
C GLY A 362 1.61 21.82 -5.66
N ASP A 363 0.60 20.97 -5.82
CA ASP A 363 0.29 19.87 -4.90
C ASP A 363 1.48 18.92 -4.71
N ILE A 364 1.80 18.59 -3.46
CA ILE A 364 2.89 17.65 -3.15
C ILE A 364 2.39 16.21 -3.32
N ARG A 365 2.91 15.51 -4.32
CA ARG A 365 2.45 14.17 -4.71
C ARG A 365 3.09 13.05 -3.89
N LEU A 366 4.35 13.21 -3.52
CA LEU A 366 5.14 12.19 -2.82
C LEU A 366 6.19 12.85 -1.92
N LEU A 367 6.35 12.33 -0.70
CA LEU A 367 7.42 12.70 0.24
C LEU A 367 8.15 11.45 0.72
N LYS A 368 9.49 11.47 0.71
CA LYS A 368 10.31 10.39 1.28
C LYS A 368 11.55 10.96 1.97
N TRP A 369 11.71 10.64 3.24
CA TRP A 369 12.95 10.91 3.97
C TRP A 369 14.10 10.07 3.43
N CYS A 370 15.32 10.60 3.52
CA CYS A 370 16.52 9.79 3.37
C CYS A 370 16.66 8.84 4.56
N ILE A 371 16.43 7.55 4.33
CA ILE A 371 16.46 6.49 5.35
C ILE A 371 17.88 6.01 5.70
N ALA A 372 18.90 6.57 5.05
CA ALA A 372 20.28 6.18 5.28
C ALA A 372 20.66 6.33 6.77
N PRO A 373 21.31 5.33 7.39
CA PRO A 373 21.72 5.36 8.78
C PRO A 373 22.51 6.63 9.10
N ARG A 374 22.09 7.34 10.15
CA ARG A 374 22.79 8.52 10.66
C ARG A 374 22.82 8.46 12.18
N LYS A 375 23.86 9.04 12.80
CA LYS A 375 23.89 9.23 14.26
C LYS A 375 22.82 10.26 14.63
N ASP A 376 22.09 10.00 15.73
CA ASP A 376 21.19 11.00 16.30
C ASP A 376 22.04 12.17 16.81
N GLU A 377 21.90 13.33 16.16
CA GLU A 377 22.63 14.54 16.53
C GLU A 377 21.90 15.24 17.68
N PRO A 378 22.64 15.67 18.73
CA PRO A 378 22.03 16.47 19.76
C PRO A 378 21.55 17.80 19.17
N GLU A 379 20.55 18.38 19.82
CA GLU A 379 20.05 19.70 19.48
C GLU A 379 21.17 20.73 19.56
N THR A 380 21.35 21.49 18.48
CA THR A 380 22.38 22.54 18.38
C THR A 380 21.76 23.91 18.62
N ALA A 381 22.58 24.96 18.70
CA ALA A 381 22.07 26.34 18.78
C ALA A 381 21.18 26.72 17.56
N ASP A 382 21.44 26.11 16.40
CA ASP A 382 20.66 26.30 15.18
C ASP A 382 19.34 25.50 15.19
N GLY A 383 19.14 24.64 16.20
CA GLY A 383 17.99 23.75 16.33
C GLY A 383 18.33 22.26 16.15
N ARG A 384 17.27 21.46 16.00
CA ARG A 384 17.34 20.00 15.81
C ARG A 384 17.22 19.65 14.33
N HIS A 385 18.27 19.05 13.79
CA HIS A 385 18.26 18.53 12.41
C HIS A 385 17.51 17.20 12.34
N LEU A 386 16.47 17.13 11.49
CA LEU A 386 15.67 15.92 11.30
C LEU A 386 16.20 15.03 10.18
N GLY A 387 16.80 15.63 9.15
CA GLY A 387 17.35 14.94 7.99
C GLY A 387 16.96 15.57 6.65
N LEU A 388 17.31 14.87 5.58
CA LEU A 388 16.99 15.27 4.21
C LEU A 388 15.61 14.71 3.81
N LEU A 389 14.70 15.61 3.42
CA LEU A 389 13.36 15.28 2.93
C LEU A 389 13.29 15.56 1.43
N ALA A 390 13.11 14.51 0.63
CA ALA A 390 12.84 14.66 -0.79
C ALA A 390 11.33 14.69 -1.04
N GLY A 391 10.92 15.48 -2.03
CA GLY A 391 9.53 15.59 -2.46
C GLY A 391 9.37 15.69 -3.98
N LEU A 392 8.17 15.37 -4.44
CA LEU A 392 7.69 15.59 -5.81
C LEU A 392 6.52 16.57 -5.78
N TRP A 393 6.66 17.70 -6.46
CA TRP A 393 5.65 18.76 -6.51
C TRP A 393 4.79 18.68 -7.77
N GLY A 394 3.65 19.38 -7.76
CA GLY A 394 2.67 19.40 -8.85
C GLY A 394 3.24 19.98 -10.15
N ASP A 395 4.23 20.85 -10.06
CA ASP A 395 5.02 21.34 -11.20
C ASP A 395 5.92 20.27 -11.86
N GLY A 396 5.93 19.04 -11.35
CA GLY A 396 6.69 17.92 -11.91
C GLY A 396 8.17 17.92 -11.55
N HIS A 397 8.62 18.75 -10.62
CA HIS A 397 10.00 18.83 -10.18
C HIS A 397 10.25 18.01 -8.92
N ILE A 398 11.45 17.45 -8.81
CA ILE A 398 11.95 16.83 -7.58
C ILE A 398 12.75 17.88 -6.83
N ARG A 399 12.46 18.08 -5.55
CA ARG A 399 13.26 18.95 -4.67
C ARG A 399 13.68 18.21 -3.41
N ILE A 400 14.80 18.60 -2.84
CA ILE A 400 15.30 18.06 -1.57
C ILE A 400 15.51 19.21 -0.61
N LEU A 401 14.93 19.06 0.57
CA LEU A 401 14.95 20.02 1.65
C LEU A 401 15.76 19.46 2.81
N ASP A 402 16.61 20.31 3.38
CA ASP A 402 17.27 20.07 4.66
C ASP A 402 16.36 20.59 5.77
N ILE A 403 15.83 19.68 6.59
CA ILE A 403 14.83 19.99 7.59
C ILE A 403 15.49 20.14 8.95
N THR A 404 15.49 21.37 9.46
CA THR A 404 15.94 21.70 10.81
C THR A 404 14.79 22.39 11.56
N LEU A 405 14.46 21.87 12.73
CA LEU A 405 13.46 22.43 13.64
C LEU A 405 14.10 23.45 14.58
N PRO A 406 13.43 24.56 14.89
CA PRO A 406 13.93 25.52 15.87
C PRO A 406 14.01 24.88 17.26
N PRO A 407 14.90 25.39 18.13
CA PRO A 407 15.05 24.83 19.46
C PRO A 407 13.73 24.75 20.24
N ALA A 408 13.56 23.68 21.02
CA ALA A 408 12.31 23.45 21.76
C ALA A 408 11.98 24.59 22.73
N ASP A 409 13.02 25.23 23.29
CA ASP A 409 12.91 26.30 24.29
C ASP A 409 12.64 27.69 23.70
N SER A 410 12.96 27.92 22.42
CA SER A 410 12.91 29.27 21.82
C SER A 410 11.54 29.64 21.27
N SER A 411 10.73 28.66 20.84
CA SER A 411 9.40 28.90 20.26
C SER A 411 8.43 27.73 20.53
N PRO A 412 7.49 27.87 21.49
CA PRO A 412 6.46 26.86 21.71
C PRO A 412 5.37 26.87 20.64
N GLN A 413 5.32 27.90 19.80
CA GLN A 413 4.36 28.08 18.71
C GLN A 413 4.82 27.40 17.42
N THR A 414 3.87 27.09 16.55
CA THR A 414 4.13 26.53 15.21
C THR A 414 4.85 27.56 14.34
N GLN A 415 5.98 27.17 13.76
CA GLN A 415 6.70 28.01 12.81
C GLN A 415 6.14 27.83 11.40
N TYR A 416 5.84 28.93 10.69
CA TYR A 416 5.43 28.90 9.29
C TYR A 416 6.54 29.45 8.41
N LEU A 417 7.01 28.63 7.46
CA LEU A 417 8.12 28.97 6.56
C LEU A 417 7.63 28.93 5.12
N LEU A 418 7.75 30.02 4.37
CA LEU A 418 7.55 30.04 2.93
C LEU A 418 8.84 29.62 2.23
N LEU A 419 8.79 28.51 1.49
CA LEU A 419 9.90 28.01 0.68
C LEU A 419 10.01 28.83 -0.61
N THR A 420 11.03 29.68 -0.68
CA THR A 420 11.32 30.48 -1.88
C THR A 420 12.24 29.72 -2.83
N ASN A 421 13.26 29.05 -2.30
CA ASN A 421 14.21 28.27 -3.10
C ASN A 421 14.63 27.01 -2.35
N ALA A 422 14.57 25.86 -3.02
CA ALA A 422 15.11 24.60 -2.50
C ALA A 422 16.60 24.48 -2.84
N ALA A 423 17.39 23.86 -1.97
CA ALA A 423 18.82 23.66 -2.21
C ALA A 423 19.08 22.74 -3.41
N PHE A 424 18.26 21.70 -3.58
CA PHE A 424 18.26 20.85 -4.75
C PHE A 424 16.89 20.96 -5.42
N SER A 425 16.88 21.23 -6.73
CA SER A 425 15.68 21.25 -7.55
C SER A 425 16.02 20.73 -8.94
N SER A 426 15.37 19.66 -9.40
CA SER A 426 15.57 19.11 -10.75
C SER A 426 14.26 19.06 -11.52
N SER A 427 14.36 19.37 -12.82
CA SER A 427 13.27 19.29 -13.77
C SER A 427 13.68 18.45 -14.98
N PRO A 428 12.83 17.52 -15.44
CA PRO A 428 13.14 16.75 -16.64
C PRO A 428 12.74 17.56 -17.89
N PRO A 429 13.50 17.45 -19.00
CA PRO A 429 13.20 18.19 -20.22
C PRO A 429 11.87 17.70 -20.82
N SER A 430 10.96 18.62 -21.10
CA SER A 430 9.68 18.37 -21.79
C SER A 430 8.80 17.25 -21.18
N SER A 431 8.96 16.97 -19.89
CA SER A 431 8.20 15.96 -19.16
C SER A 431 8.10 16.33 -17.68
N VAL A 432 7.37 15.54 -16.90
CA VAL A 432 7.31 15.65 -15.44
C VAL A 432 7.90 14.41 -14.77
N PHE A 433 8.48 14.57 -13.59
CA PHE A 433 8.78 13.43 -12.72
C PHE A 433 7.48 12.82 -12.20
N SER A 434 7.43 11.50 -12.13
CA SER A 434 6.26 10.72 -11.71
C SER A 434 6.44 10.07 -10.34
N SER A 435 7.65 9.55 -10.07
CA SER A 435 8.01 8.94 -8.79
C SER A 435 9.52 9.04 -8.58
N PHE A 436 9.98 8.83 -7.35
CA PHE A 436 11.41 8.79 -7.04
C PHE A 436 11.72 7.85 -5.87
N CYS A 437 12.99 7.48 -5.73
CA CYS A 437 13.49 6.72 -4.59
C CYS A 437 14.95 7.06 -4.26
N TRP A 438 15.29 6.95 -2.98
CA TRP A 438 16.66 7.04 -2.50
C TRP A 438 17.45 5.78 -2.88
N VAL A 439 18.71 5.96 -3.26
CA VAL A 439 19.66 4.86 -3.51
C VAL A 439 20.66 4.72 -2.36
N SER A 440 21.08 5.87 -1.83
CA SER A 440 22.01 6.02 -0.70
C SER A 440 21.77 7.38 -0.04
N SER A 441 22.60 7.75 0.94
CA SER A 441 22.60 9.09 1.54
C SER A 441 22.87 10.23 0.54
N HIS A 442 23.55 9.95 -0.57
CA HIS A 442 24.08 10.93 -1.53
C HIS A 442 23.54 10.75 -2.94
N ALA A 443 22.64 9.80 -3.17
CA ALA A 443 22.12 9.50 -4.50
C ALA A 443 20.61 9.22 -4.51
N LEU A 444 19.95 9.70 -5.57
CA LEU A 444 18.52 9.60 -5.76
C LEU A 444 18.20 9.29 -7.23
N ILE A 445 17.15 8.50 -7.46
CA ILE A 445 16.64 8.22 -8.81
C ILE A 445 15.24 8.82 -8.92
N GLY A 446 15.04 9.67 -9.92
CA GLY A 446 13.74 10.13 -10.37
C GLY A 446 13.28 9.35 -11.60
N SER A 447 11.99 9.07 -11.70
CA SER A 447 11.36 8.49 -12.89
C SER A 447 10.45 9.53 -13.55
N THR A 448 10.39 9.52 -14.87
CA THR A 448 9.61 10.49 -15.65
C THR A 448 8.32 9.88 -16.16
N SER A 449 7.37 10.76 -16.46
CA SER A 449 6.11 10.44 -17.15
C SER A 449 6.28 9.75 -18.51
N THR A 450 7.44 9.91 -19.15
CA THR A 450 7.79 9.26 -20.43
C THR A 450 8.32 7.84 -20.26
N GLY A 451 8.54 7.36 -19.03
CA GLY A 451 9.11 6.04 -18.75
C GLY A 451 10.64 6.01 -18.67
N SER A 452 11.29 7.16 -18.65
CA SER A 452 12.74 7.26 -18.41
C SER A 452 13.05 7.39 -16.93
N ILE A 453 14.29 7.10 -16.55
CA ILE A 453 14.82 7.41 -15.22
C ILE A 453 16.00 8.37 -15.31
N ALA A 454 16.19 9.13 -14.23
CA ALA A 454 17.25 10.08 -14.05
C ALA A 454 17.96 9.81 -12.71
N LEU A 455 19.25 9.51 -12.74
CA LEU A 455 20.08 9.28 -11.57
C LEU A 455 20.80 10.57 -11.18
N PHE A 456 20.72 10.94 -9.90
CA PHE A 456 21.32 12.13 -9.33
C PHE A 456 22.34 11.77 -8.25
N SER A 457 23.44 12.52 -8.22
CA SER A 457 24.41 12.52 -7.14
C SER A 457 24.35 13.88 -6.45
N LEU A 458 23.97 13.93 -5.18
CA LEU A 458 23.76 15.19 -4.47
C LEU A 458 25.01 16.07 -4.43
N PRO A 459 26.22 15.57 -4.08
CA PRO A 459 27.42 16.40 -4.02
C PRO A 459 27.72 17.12 -5.34
N THR A 460 27.46 16.47 -6.48
CA THR A 460 27.73 17.04 -7.80
C THR A 460 26.59 17.95 -8.26
N SER A 461 25.35 17.58 -7.98
CA SER A 461 24.16 18.25 -8.54
C SER A 461 23.68 19.45 -7.74
N LEU A 462 24.09 19.62 -6.47
CA LEU A 462 23.65 20.73 -5.60
C LEU A 462 24.01 22.13 -6.14
N SER A 463 25.10 22.25 -6.91
CA SER A 463 25.55 23.55 -7.43
C SER A 463 24.81 23.99 -8.71
N ALA A 464 24.05 23.09 -9.34
CA ALA A 464 23.33 23.35 -10.58
C ALA A 464 21.85 23.66 -10.32
N ASN A 465 21.30 24.67 -10.98
CA ASN A 465 19.87 25.01 -10.92
C ASN A 465 19.32 25.20 -12.35
N PRO A 466 18.54 24.25 -12.90
CA PRO A 466 18.12 22.99 -12.28
C PRO A 466 19.27 21.98 -12.15
N ALA A 467 19.18 21.12 -11.14
CA ALA A 467 20.10 20.03 -10.89
C ALA A 467 20.11 19.06 -12.08
N THR A 468 21.29 18.83 -12.65
CA THR A 468 21.47 17.95 -13.80
C THR A 468 21.66 16.50 -13.35
N PRO A 469 21.01 15.53 -14.01
CA PRO A 469 21.22 14.12 -13.71
C PRO A 469 22.60 13.68 -14.19
N LEU A 470 23.24 12.78 -13.43
CA LEU A 470 24.46 12.09 -13.85
C LEU A 470 24.18 11.19 -15.06
N LEU A 471 22.99 10.59 -15.09
CA LEU A 471 22.51 9.75 -16.18
C LEU A 471 21.01 9.94 -16.36
N SER A 472 20.57 10.03 -17.61
CA SER A 472 19.17 9.86 -17.99
C SER A 472 19.06 8.75 -19.02
N SER A 473 18.16 7.79 -18.81
CA SER A 473 18.03 6.63 -19.69
C SER A 473 16.61 6.07 -19.68
N PRO A 474 16.07 5.62 -20.84
CA PRO A 474 14.75 5.00 -20.91
C PRO A 474 14.74 3.67 -20.16
N LEU A 475 13.68 3.42 -19.38
CA LEU A 475 13.50 2.17 -18.63
C LEU A 475 12.24 1.41 -19.07
N GLN A 476 11.14 2.12 -19.22
CA GLN A 476 9.85 1.60 -19.69
C GLN A 476 9.30 2.51 -20.80
N SER A 477 8.30 2.02 -21.54
CA SER A 477 7.67 2.77 -22.63
C SER A 477 6.50 3.67 -22.17
N THR A 478 6.12 3.59 -20.88
CA THR A 478 4.94 4.27 -20.33
C THR A 478 5.26 4.94 -19.01
N TYR A 479 4.33 5.79 -18.52
CA TYR A 479 4.41 6.42 -17.21
C TYR A 479 4.73 5.42 -16.09
N ILE A 480 5.79 5.70 -15.33
CA ILE A 480 6.20 4.92 -14.17
C ILE A 480 5.39 5.40 -12.97
N THR A 481 4.52 4.54 -12.45
CA THR A 481 3.64 4.86 -11.31
C THR A 481 4.38 4.83 -9.98
N SER A 482 5.29 3.88 -9.81
CA SER A 482 6.01 3.71 -8.56
C SER A 482 7.42 3.16 -8.77
N LEU A 483 8.33 3.60 -7.90
CA LEU A 483 9.76 3.32 -7.97
C LEU A 483 10.31 3.03 -6.58
N THR A 484 11.09 1.96 -6.45
CA THR A 484 11.78 1.60 -5.20
C THR A 484 13.10 0.91 -5.50
N THR A 485 14.11 1.16 -4.66
CA THR A 485 15.37 0.41 -4.63
C THR A 485 15.23 -0.72 -3.61
N CYS A 486 16.04 -1.77 -3.76
CA CYS A 486 16.12 -2.83 -2.75
C CYS A 486 17.05 -2.43 -1.58
N TYR A 487 17.04 -1.15 -1.20
CA TYR A 487 17.78 -0.61 -0.05
C TYR A 487 17.12 -1.08 1.28
N PRO A 488 17.87 -1.44 2.33
CA PRO A 488 19.33 -1.30 2.48
C PRO A 488 20.16 -2.50 1.98
N SER A 489 19.58 -3.70 1.85
CA SER A 489 20.39 -4.90 1.59
C SER A 489 20.99 -4.97 0.18
N ARG A 490 20.30 -4.43 -0.83
CA ARG A 490 20.68 -4.48 -2.25
C ARG A 490 20.36 -3.15 -2.96
N PRO A 491 21.04 -2.05 -2.59
CA PRO A 491 20.76 -0.73 -3.15
C PRO A 491 20.97 -0.62 -4.66
N HIS A 492 21.77 -1.52 -5.24
CA HIS A 492 22.04 -1.59 -6.68
C HIS A 492 20.87 -2.14 -7.52
N ILE A 493 19.82 -2.69 -6.91
CA ILE A 493 18.66 -3.21 -7.64
C ILE A 493 17.52 -2.19 -7.59
N LEU A 494 17.08 -1.77 -8.77
CA LEU A 494 15.94 -0.88 -8.97
C LEU A 494 14.70 -1.68 -9.39
N ILE A 495 13.57 -1.38 -8.77
CA ILE A 495 12.28 -1.94 -9.13
C ILE A 495 11.34 -0.81 -9.56
N SER A 496 10.68 -0.99 -10.69
CA SER A 496 9.71 -0.04 -11.22
C SER A 496 8.41 -0.71 -11.63
N ALA A 497 7.31 0.02 -11.43
CA ALA A 497 5.98 -0.32 -11.92
C ALA A 497 5.52 0.75 -12.92
N GLY A 498 4.98 0.31 -14.05
CA GLY A 498 4.50 1.21 -15.11
C GLY A 498 3.04 0.99 -15.45
N LEU A 499 2.45 1.98 -16.12
CA LEU A 499 1.07 1.90 -16.64
C LEU A 499 0.84 0.74 -17.63
N SER A 500 1.90 0.21 -18.24
CA SER A 500 1.82 -1.00 -19.07
C SER A 500 1.42 -2.28 -18.30
N GLY A 501 1.40 -2.23 -16.96
CA GLY A 501 1.09 -3.36 -16.09
C GLY A 501 2.28 -4.25 -15.76
N HIS A 502 3.44 -4.02 -16.37
CA HIS A 502 4.68 -4.74 -16.07
C HIS A 502 5.37 -4.19 -14.83
N LEU A 503 5.90 -5.11 -14.02
CA LEU A 503 6.96 -4.81 -13.07
C LEU A 503 8.29 -5.05 -13.78
N SER A 504 9.28 -4.18 -13.57
CA SER A 504 10.65 -4.40 -14.03
C SER A 504 11.61 -4.35 -12.86
N MET A 505 12.60 -5.25 -12.89
CA MET A 505 13.73 -5.29 -11.99
C MET A 505 15.00 -5.05 -12.78
N THR A 506 15.78 -4.07 -12.38
CA THR A 506 16.93 -3.58 -13.14
C THR A 506 18.16 -3.49 -12.24
N ASP A 507 19.26 -4.09 -12.69
CA ASP A 507 20.55 -4.00 -12.00
C ASP A 507 21.30 -2.73 -12.42
N LEU A 508 21.58 -1.86 -11.45
CA LEU A 508 22.30 -0.60 -11.61
C LEU A 508 23.82 -0.76 -11.58
N SER A 509 24.35 -1.91 -11.16
CA SER A 509 25.81 -2.12 -10.99
C SER A 509 26.60 -2.03 -12.31
N ARG A 510 25.94 -2.26 -13.43
CA ARG A 510 26.53 -2.26 -14.79
C ARG A 510 26.20 -1.01 -15.59
N VAL A 511 25.63 0.00 -14.93
CA VAL A 511 25.23 1.25 -15.57
C VAL A 511 26.44 2.17 -15.65
N THR A 512 26.79 2.61 -16.85
CA THR A 512 27.81 3.65 -17.06
C THR A 512 27.20 4.87 -17.74
N THR A 513 27.87 6.02 -17.62
CA THR A 513 27.45 7.26 -18.29
C THR A 513 27.48 7.16 -19.82
N SER A 514 28.28 6.24 -20.38
CA SER A 514 28.43 6.04 -21.82
C SER A 514 27.45 5.01 -22.41
N SER A 515 27.10 3.96 -21.67
CA SER A 515 26.18 2.91 -22.16
C SER A 515 24.74 3.09 -21.71
N GLY A 516 24.50 3.89 -20.65
CA GLY A 516 23.19 4.03 -20.04
C GLY A 516 22.66 2.71 -19.45
N LEU A 517 21.33 2.60 -19.32
CA LEU A 517 20.70 1.34 -18.95
C LEU A 517 20.64 0.42 -20.17
N ASN A 518 21.32 -0.70 -20.08
CA ASN A 518 21.16 -1.76 -21.06
C ASN A 518 19.88 -2.56 -20.74
N PRO A 519 18.96 -2.76 -21.70
CA PRO A 519 17.82 -3.64 -21.54
C PRO A 519 18.18 -5.04 -21.03
N THR A 520 19.38 -5.55 -21.31
CA THR A 520 19.86 -6.86 -20.81
C THR A 520 20.01 -6.91 -19.30
N ASN A 521 20.09 -5.76 -18.62
CA ASN A 521 20.17 -5.68 -17.16
C ASN A 521 18.77 -5.61 -16.51
N THR A 522 17.70 -5.64 -17.32
CA THR A 522 16.33 -5.54 -16.86
C THR A 522 15.59 -6.86 -17.08
N VAL A 523 14.93 -7.34 -16.04
CA VAL A 523 14.03 -8.50 -16.09
C VAL A 523 12.61 -8.03 -15.85
N LEU A 524 11.67 -8.51 -16.68
CA LEU A 524 10.26 -8.24 -16.51
C LEU A 524 9.61 -9.28 -15.60
N GLY A 525 8.76 -8.79 -14.71
CA GLY A 525 7.88 -9.60 -13.89
C GLY A 525 6.53 -9.86 -14.57
N PRO A 526 5.63 -10.60 -13.89
CA PRO A 526 4.31 -10.91 -14.39
C PRO A 526 3.49 -9.63 -14.64
N ARG A 527 2.88 -9.54 -15.81
CA ARG A 527 2.02 -8.41 -16.19
C ARG A 527 0.68 -8.48 -15.47
N SER A 528 0.22 -7.35 -14.95
CA SER A 528 -1.16 -7.18 -14.46
C SER A 528 -2.01 -6.52 -15.53
N ARG A 529 -3.33 -6.77 -15.53
CA ARG A 529 -4.29 -6.12 -16.43
C ARG A 529 -4.40 -4.63 -16.14
N ILE A 530 -4.39 -4.28 -14.86
CA ILE A 530 -4.38 -2.90 -14.37
C ILE A 530 -2.98 -2.56 -13.85
N SER A 531 -2.55 -1.32 -14.05
CA SER A 531 -1.30 -0.82 -13.50
C SER A 531 -1.24 -1.00 -11.99
N ARG A 532 -0.11 -1.52 -11.52
CA ARG A 532 0.17 -1.63 -10.08
C ARG A 532 0.48 -0.24 -9.53
N GLN A 533 -0.35 0.21 -8.61
CA GLN A 533 -0.21 1.52 -7.97
C GLN A 533 0.85 1.49 -6.85
N VAL A 534 0.97 0.37 -6.15
CA VAL A 534 1.87 0.21 -4.99
C VAL A 534 2.91 -0.88 -5.24
N ILE A 535 4.18 -0.53 -4.97
CA ILE A 535 5.28 -1.48 -4.83
C ILE A 535 6.06 -1.10 -3.57
N THR A 536 6.51 -2.08 -2.81
CA THR A 536 7.42 -1.86 -1.68
C THR A 536 8.46 -2.97 -1.61
N TRP A 537 9.70 -2.59 -1.33
CA TRP A 537 10.76 -3.56 -1.06
C TRP A 537 10.60 -4.09 0.36
N HIS A 538 10.47 -5.41 0.51
CA HIS A 538 10.40 -6.05 1.81
C HIS A 538 11.70 -6.80 2.11
N ASP A 539 12.59 -6.08 2.78
CA ASP A 539 13.96 -6.52 3.02
C ASP A 539 14.04 -7.85 3.78
N TRP A 540 13.15 -8.06 4.75
CA TRP A 540 13.09 -9.28 5.56
C TRP A 540 12.88 -10.56 4.74
N SER A 541 12.02 -10.50 3.72
CA SER A 541 11.74 -11.66 2.86
C SER A 541 12.55 -11.67 1.57
N GLN A 542 13.31 -10.60 1.28
CA GLN A 542 13.97 -10.35 -0.01
C GLN A 542 13.00 -10.45 -1.20
N MET A 543 11.80 -9.88 -1.03
CA MET A 543 10.77 -9.86 -2.06
C MET A 543 10.28 -8.44 -2.31
N VAL A 544 9.91 -8.18 -3.56
CA VAL A 544 9.07 -7.04 -3.90
C VAL A 544 7.64 -7.41 -3.57
N LEU A 545 6.97 -6.57 -2.79
CA LEU A 545 5.56 -6.72 -2.49
C LEU A 545 4.76 -5.77 -3.36
N SER A 546 3.70 -6.28 -3.95
CA SER A 546 2.74 -5.49 -4.71
C SER A 546 1.35 -6.09 -4.58
N VAL A 547 0.34 -5.31 -4.92
CA VAL A 547 -1.06 -5.72 -4.88
C VAL A 547 -1.57 -5.72 -6.31
N ASP A 548 -2.25 -6.80 -6.70
CA ASP A 548 -2.88 -6.92 -8.00
C ASP A 548 -4.25 -6.22 -8.05
N ASP A 549 -4.89 -6.31 -9.21
CA ASP A 549 -6.25 -5.83 -9.47
C ASP A 549 -7.32 -6.54 -8.63
N ASN A 550 -7.05 -7.79 -8.22
CA ASN A 550 -7.91 -8.59 -7.35
C ASN A 550 -7.68 -8.34 -5.86
N ALA A 551 -7.04 -7.22 -5.49
CA ALA A 551 -6.70 -6.86 -4.12
C ALA A 551 -5.88 -7.93 -3.37
N SER A 552 -5.18 -8.80 -4.09
CA SER A 552 -4.34 -9.85 -3.53
C SER A 552 -2.89 -9.36 -3.38
N LEU A 553 -2.34 -9.54 -2.17
CA LEU A 553 -0.95 -9.22 -1.87
C LEU A 553 -0.04 -10.29 -2.46
N GLN A 554 0.76 -9.90 -3.44
CA GLN A 554 1.71 -10.74 -4.14
C GLN A 554 3.14 -10.42 -3.69
N GLY A 555 3.93 -11.46 -3.39
CA GLY A 555 5.37 -11.36 -3.14
C GLY A 555 6.16 -11.93 -4.30
N LEU A 556 7.07 -11.13 -4.87
CA LEU A 556 7.96 -11.48 -5.97
C LEU A 556 9.40 -11.58 -5.44
N PRO A 557 9.96 -12.79 -5.26
CA PRO A 557 11.34 -12.96 -4.83
C PRO A 557 12.32 -12.49 -5.91
N LEU A 558 13.42 -11.84 -5.53
CA LEU A 558 14.41 -11.31 -6.48
C LEU A 558 14.91 -12.37 -7.47
N ARG A 559 15.22 -13.58 -6.99
CA ARG A 559 15.75 -14.67 -7.82
C ARG A 559 14.68 -15.39 -8.66
N ARG A 560 13.40 -15.07 -8.44
CA ARG A 560 12.24 -15.63 -9.16
C ARG A 560 11.28 -14.51 -9.56
N PHE A 561 11.81 -13.40 -10.08
CA PHE A 561 11.02 -12.19 -10.34
C PHE A 561 9.89 -12.38 -11.38
N PHE A 562 10.00 -13.42 -12.24
CA PHE A 562 8.96 -13.79 -13.20
C PHE A 562 7.73 -14.46 -12.57
N GLY A 563 7.79 -14.86 -11.29
CA GLY A 563 6.69 -15.54 -10.60
C GLY A 563 6.43 -14.94 -9.21
N TYR A 564 5.18 -15.04 -8.75
CA TYR A 564 4.78 -14.49 -7.45
C TYR A 564 4.22 -15.56 -6.50
N THR A 565 4.13 -15.18 -5.22
CA THR A 565 3.46 -15.93 -4.15
C THR A 565 2.33 -15.10 -3.58
N GLY A 566 1.12 -15.66 -3.47
CA GLY A 566 0.03 -15.02 -2.74
C GLY A 566 0.29 -15.06 -1.22
N LEU A 567 0.39 -13.88 -0.62
CA LEU A 567 0.74 -13.70 0.80
C LEU A 567 -0.49 -13.37 1.66
N SER A 568 -1.42 -12.58 1.11
CA SER A 568 -2.69 -12.21 1.74
C SER A 568 -3.65 -11.66 0.68
N ARG A 569 -4.88 -11.30 1.07
CA ARG A 569 -5.85 -10.61 0.22
C ARG A 569 -6.61 -9.58 1.07
N PHE A 570 -6.97 -8.48 0.42
CA PHE A 570 -7.65 -7.34 1.02
C PHE A 570 -9.08 -7.21 0.48
N ASP A 571 -9.96 -6.48 1.18
CA ASP A 571 -11.37 -6.37 0.75
C ASP A 571 -11.57 -5.34 -0.39
N SER A 572 -10.62 -4.43 -0.59
CA SER A 572 -10.68 -3.42 -1.65
C SER A 572 -9.28 -3.05 -2.14
N SER A 573 -9.20 -2.32 -3.26
CA SER A 573 -7.94 -1.86 -3.84
C SER A 573 -7.08 -1.08 -2.83
N VAL A 574 -5.77 -1.33 -2.88
CA VAL A 574 -4.80 -0.74 -1.96
C VAL A 574 -4.21 0.54 -2.54
N LEU A 575 -4.31 1.64 -1.80
CA LEU A 575 -3.73 2.94 -2.16
C LEU A 575 -2.30 3.10 -1.64
N SER A 576 -1.98 2.47 -0.50
CA SER A 576 -0.67 2.57 0.14
C SER A 576 -0.29 1.28 0.82
N LEU A 577 0.97 0.86 0.66
CA LEU A 577 1.53 -0.35 1.24
C LEU A 577 2.83 -0.02 1.99
N ALA A 578 2.80 -0.14 3.30
CA ALA A 578 3.93 0.17 4.18
C ALA A 578 4.60 -1.10 4.69
N ALA A 579 5.89 -1.25 4.41
CA ALA A 579 6.77 -2.23 5.03
C ALA A 579 7.57 -1.55 6.15
N SER A 580 7.77 -2.25 7.27
CA SER A 580 8.56 -1.73 8.40
C SER A 580 10.03 -2.12 8.29
N GLU A 581 10.90 -1.21 8.72
CA GLU A 581 12.34 -1.49 8.88
C GLU A 581 12.64 -2.29 10.16
N CYS A 582 11.71 -2.28 11.13
CA CYS A 582 11.92 -2.82 12.47
C CYS A 582 11.29 -4.20 12.68
N HIS A 583 10.50 -4.68 11.71
CA HIS A 583 9.81 -5.98 11.73
C HIS A 583 9.22 -6.31 10.34
N PRO A 584 8.85 -7.57 10.05
CA PRO A 584 8.41 -7.98 8.70
C PRO A 584 6.90 -7.85 8.43
N PHE A 585 6.19 -7.11 9.29
CA PHE A 585 4.78 -6.84 9.09
C PHE A 585 4.58 -5.74 8.06
N VAL A 586 3.52 -5.88 7.28
CA VAL A 586 3.09 -4.87 6.34
C VAL A 586 1.73 -4.33 6.73
N ALA A 587 1.48 -3.07 6.42
CA ALA A 587 0.18 -2.43 6.58
C ALA A 587 -0.29 -1.90 5.23
N ALA A 588 -1.54 -2.19 4.87
CA ALA A 588 -2.16 -1.77 3.62
C ALA A 588 -3.33 -0.83 3.89
N GLY A 589 -3.24 0.40 3.37
CA GLY A 589 -4.33 1.38 3.37
C GLY A 589 -5.18 1.22 2.12
N GLN A 590 -6.49 1.07 2.31
CA GLN A 590 -7.40 0.69 1.24
C GLN A 590 -8.40 1.80 0.88
N VAL A 591 -8.92 1.73 -0.35
CA VAL A 591 -9.96 2.63 -0.86
C VAL A 591 -11.25 2.54 -0.02
N GLY A 592 -11.58 1.36 0.51
CA GLY A 592 -12.72 1.15 1.42
C GLY A 592 -12.55 1.74 2.82
N GLY A 593 -11.47 2.50 3.08
CA GLY A 593 -11.24 3.21 4.34
C GLY A 593 -10.70 2.35 5.48
N GLN A 594 -10.28 1.12 5.19
CA GLN A 594 -9.70 0.22 6.17
C GLN A 594 -8.18 0.14 6.06
N VAL A 595 -7.54 -0.09 7.21
CA VAL A 595 -6.13 -0.48 7.28
C VAL A 595 -6.02 -1.91 7.73
N THR A 596 -5.26 -2.71 7.00
CA THR A 596 -5.06 -4.13 7.29
C THR A 596 -3.60 -4.45 7.46
N THR A 597 -3.26 -5.16 8.54
CA THR A 597 -1.90 -5.64 8.83
C THR A 597 -1.79 -7.14 8.62
N THR A 598 -0.62 -7.59 8.23
CA THR A 598 -0.31 -9.03 8.08
C THR A 598 1.20 -9.27 8.20
N ASN A 599 1.59 -10.44 8.72
CA ASN A 599 2.97 -10.90 8.67
C ASN A 599 3.26 -11.64 7.36
N VAL A 600 4.18 -11.12 6.56
CA VAL A 600 4.59 -11.75 5.29
C VAL A 600 5.38 -13.03 5.54
N MET A 601 6.20 -13.10 6.58
CA MET A 601 7.15 -14.20 6.81
C MET A 601 6.48 -15.54 7.09
N ARG A 602 5.22 -15.54 7.51
CA ARG A 602 4.45 -16.75 7.80
C ARG A 602 4.28 -17.66 6.58
N ARG A 603 4.04 -17.07 5.40
CA ARG A 603 3.79 -17.81 4.16
C ARG A 603 4.96 -17.88 3.19
N VAL A 604 6.01 -17.08 3.42
CA VAL A 604 7.19 -17.01 2.52
C VAL A 604 7.82 -18.39 2.24
N LEU A 605 8.01 -19.23 3.26
CA LEU A 605 8.53 -20.60 3.09
C LEU A 605 7.47 -21.71 3.23
N SER A 606 6.23 -21.33 3.55
CA SER A 606 5.12 -22.24 3.84
C SER A 606 3.87 -21.81 3.05
N THR A 607 3.83 -22.10 1.75
CA THR A 607 2.70 -21.72 0.88
C THR A 607 1.35 -22.35 1.30
N LYS A 608 1.39 -23.46 2.05
CA LYS A 608 0.20 -24.15 2.58
C LYS A 608 -0.38 -23.53 3.86
N GLU A 609 0.32 -22.58 4.49
CA GLU A 609 -0.21 -21.92 5.69
C GLU A 609 -1.32 -20.94 5.31
N MET A 610 -2.40 -20.86 6.09
CA MET A 610 -3.53 -19.97 5.79
C MET A 610 -3.12 -18.50 5.78
N MET A 611 -3.72 -17.69 4.91
CA MET A 611 -3.54 -16.24 4.93
C MET A 611 -4.39 -15.69 6.06
N VAL A 612 -3.80 -14.82 6.87
CA VAL A 612 -4.51 -14.16 7.97
C VAL A 612 -4.29 -12.67 7.83
N ALA A 613 -5.38 -11.91 7.92
CA ALA A 613 -5.38 -10.47 7.81
C ALA A 613 -6.03 -9.86 9.06
N GLY A 614 -5.43 -8.81 9.59
CA GLY A 614 -5.88 -8.13 10.78
C GLY A 614 -6.34 -6.73 10.42
N ARG A 615 -7.62 -6.43 10.55
CA ARG A 615 -8.12 -5.07 10.34
C ARG A 615 -7.81 -4.21 11.58
N TRP A 616 -7.01 -3.17 11.40
CA TRP A 616 -6.65 -2.24 12.48
C TRP A 616 -7.82 -1.32 12.82
N PHE A 617 -8.36 -0.62 11.83
CA PHE A 617 -9.59 0.17 11.95
C PHE A 617 -10.29 0.29 10.59
N LEU A 618 -11.55 0.71 10.62
CA LEU A 618 -12.35 1.09 9.46
C LEU A 618 -12.81 2.54 9.61
N HIS A 619 -12.39 3.38 8.67
CA HIS A 619 -12.83 4.75 8.49
C HIS A 619 -13.91 4.78 7.40
N THR A 620 -15.02 5.46 7.68
CA THR A 620 -16.09 5.67 6.69
C THR A 620 -16.51 7.13 6.73
N TRP A 621 -16.62 7.74 5.56
CA TRP A 621 -17.15 9.10 5.42
C TRP A 621 -18.53 9.03 4.76
N ARG A 622 -19.48 9.80 5.26
CA ARG A 622 -20.83 9.91 4.70
C ARG A 622 -21.21 11.36 4.50
N ARG A 623 -21.92 11.64 3.42
CA ARG A 623 -22.45 12.98 3.12
C ARG A 623 -23.40 13.44 4.22
N GLY A 624 -23.29 14.70 4.62
CA GLY A 624 -24.21 15.32 5.58
C GLY A 624 -25.54 15.70 4.92
N LYS A 625 -25.55 15.87 3.59
CA LYS A 625 -26.75 16.17 2.79
C LYS A 625 -26.92 15.13 1.67
N VAL A 626 -28.15 14.69 1.43
CA VAL A 626 -28.45 13.82 0.29
C VAL A 626 -28.23 14.62 -0.99
N PRO A 627 -27.43 14.13 -1.95
CA PRO A 627 -27.23 14.82 -3.21
C PRO A 627 -28.52 14.78 -4.00
N VAL A 628 -28.98 15.92 -4.53
CA VAL A 628 -29.99 15.92 -5.58
C VAL A 628 -29.32 15.41 -6.84
N VAL A 629 -29.44 14.11 -7.12
CA VAL A 629 -28.93 13.50 -8.34
C VAL A 629 -29.88 13.90 -9.46
N LYS A 630 -29.52 14.94 -10.22
CA LYS A 630 -30.18 15.21 -11.51
C LYS A 630 -29.74 14.12 -12.48
N ILE A 631 -30.61 13.16 -12.74
CA ILE A 631 -30.41 12.16 -13.79
C ILE A 631 -30.59 12.89 -15.13
N PRO A 632 -29.58 12.95 -16.01
CA PRO A 632 -29.73 13.58 -17.32
C PRO A 632 -30.80 12.82 -18.12
N GLY A 633 -31.93 13.48 -18.44
CA GLY A 633 -33.01 12.91 -19.24
C GLY A 633 -34.40 12.93 -18.60
N VAL A 634 -34.53 13.27 -17.32
CA VAL A 634 -35.83 13.58 -16.71
C VAL A 634 -35.95 15.10 -16.67
N GLY A 635 -36.82 15.65 -17.52
CA GLY A 635 -37.05 17.09 -17.60
C GLY A 635 -37.41 17.68 -16.24
N ASP A 636 -36.95 18.91 -16.00
CA ASP A 636 -37.33 19.69 -14.83
C ASP A 636 -38.86 19.92 -14.85
N GLY A 637 -39.60 19.04 -14.18
CA GLY A 637 -41.06 19.07 -14.12
C GLY A 637 -41.59 18.16 -13.03
N GLU A 638 -42.12 18.80 -11.98
CA GLU A 638 -42.85 18.25 -10.83
C GLU A 638 -42.02 17.67 -9.67
N GLU A 639 -42.02 18.46 -8.58
CA GLU A 639 -41.81 18.01 -7.21
C GLU A 639 -42.87 16.95 -6.85
N GLY A 640 -42.59 15.68 -7.17
CA GLY A 640 -43.41 14.55 -6.76
C GLY A 640 -42.80 13.83 -5.56
N MET A 641 -43.43 13.93 -4.39
CA MET A 641 -43.19 12.99 -3.29
C MET A 641 -43.48 11.57 -3.78
N LEU A 642 -42.49 10.68 -3.74
CA LEU A 642 -42.69 9.25 -3.94
C LEU A 642 -43.24 8.64 -2.65
N GLU A 643 -44.57 8.57 -2.55
CA GLU A 643 -45.26 7.58 -1.72
C GLU A 643 -45.39 6.26 -2.49
N GLY A 644 -44.90 5.16 -1.88
CA GLY A 644 -45.44 3.80 -1.99
C GLY A 644 -45.37 3.03 -3.34
N PRO A 645 -45.13 1.70 -3.33
CA PRO A 645 -45.04 0.90 -4.54
C PRO A 645 -46.44 0.53 -5.06
N GLY A 646 -46.67 0.77 -6.35
CA GLY A 646 -47.82 0.27 -7.09
C GLY A 646 -47.35 -0.34 -8.40
N ASP A 647 -47.62 -1.63 -8.54
CA ASP A 647 -47.50 -2.42 -9.77
C ASP A 647 -48.07 -1.66 -10.96
N HIS A 648 -47.40 -1.71 -12.12
CA HIS A 648 -48.02 -1.96 -13.42
C HIS A 648 -46.94 -2.14 -14.50
N ASP A 649 -46.86 -3.37 -15.00
CA ASP A 649 -46.31 -3.74 -16.31
C ASP A 649 -46.93 -2.89 -17.43
N GLU A 650 -46.13 -2.47 -18.42
CA GLU A 650 -46.47 -2.51 -19.86
C GLU A 650 -45.33 -2.00 -20.77
N ILE A 651 -44.61 -2.97 -21.36
CA ILE A 651 -44.31 -3.19 -22.79
C ILE A 651 -44.32 -1.98 -23.76
N MET A 652 -43.11 -1.66 -24.27
CA MET A 652 -42.64 -1.43 -25.66
C MET A 652 -43.56 -0.86 -26.77
N GLY A 653 -43.01 0.15 -27.47
CA GLY A 653 -43.24 0.51 -28.87
C GLY A 653 -42.93 2.01 -29.08
N GLY A 654 -42.20 2.53 -30.07
CA GLY A 654 -41.69 2.09 -31.36
C GLY A 654 -41.71 3.33 -32.30
N ALA A 655 -40.74 3.41 -33.24
CA ALA A 655 -40.56 4.42 -34.33
C ALA A 655 -39.97 5.79 -33.91
N ASP A 656 -38.75 6.18 -34.30
CA ASP A 656 -38.17 6.45 -35.63
C ASP A 656 -38.68 7.77 -36.25
N ASP A 657 -37.78 8.75 -36.39
CA ASP A 657 -37.53 9.49 -37.65
C ASP A 657 -36.55 10.67 -37.45
N GLY A 658 -35.52 10.73 -38.31
CA GLY A 658 -35.25 11.95 -39.07
C GLY A 658 -34.19 12.95 -38.62
N VAL A 659 -32.93 12.64 -38.94
CA VAL A 659 -31.91 13.48 -39.64
C VAL A 659 -32.16 15.00 -39.75
N GLY A 660 -31.14 15.81 -39.40
CA GLY A 660 -31.04 17.21 -39.85
C GLY A 660 -29.76 17.93 -39.41
N GLU A 661 -28.80 18.05 -40.32
CA GLU A 661 -27.48 18.66 -40.15
C GLU A 661 -27.46 20.21 -40.10
N SER A 662 -26.46 20.72 -39.36
CA SER A 662 -25.53 21.81 -39.73
C SER A 662 -25.86 23.30 -39.55
N SER A 663 -24.78 23.99 -39.14
CA SER A 663 -24.44 25.42 -39.28
C SER A 663 -25.25 26.39 -38.41
N GLY A 664 -24.67 27.22 -37.55
CA GLY A 664 -23.43 27.96 -37.66
C GLY A 664 -23.80 29.44 -37.78
N VAL A 665 -23.23 30.29 -36.91
CA VAL A 665 -22.88 31.71 -37.11
C VAL A 665 -22.91 32.44 -35.77
N ALA A 666 -21.76 33.02 -35.44
CA ALA A 666 -21.56 33.99 -34.39
C ALA A 666 -22.22 35.34 -34.75
N GLY A 667 -22.86 35.97 -33.77
CA GLY A 667 -23.34 37.34 -33.82
C GLY A 667 -23.18 37.95 -32.45
N ASP A 668 -22.22 38.86 -32.36
CA ASP A 668 -21.90 39.71 -31.21
C ASP A 668 -22.85 40.92 -31.24
N ASP A 669 -23.54 41.23 -30.14
CA ASP A 669 -23.87 42.62 -29.79
C ASP A 669 -24.42 42.79 -28.35
N THR A 670 -23.58 43.44 -27.56
CA THR A 670 -23.81 44.52 -26.58
C THR A 670 -25.23 44.83 -26.03
N GLY A 671 -25.35 44.94 -24.70
CA GLY A 671 -26.40 45.76 -24.07
C GLY A 671 -26.88 45.42 -22.65
N ALA A 672 -26.13 45.89 -21.65
CA ALA A 672 -26.50 46.26 -20.27
C ALA A 672 -27.88 45.88 -19.66
N SER A 673 -27.86 45.24 -18.49
CA SER A 673 -28.42 45.77 -17.21
C SER A 673 -28.37 44.69 -16.12
N GLY A 674 -28.18 45.12 -14.88
CA GLY A 674 -27.77 44.27 -13.76
C GLY A 674 -28.80 43.26 -13.29
N ASP A 675 -28.28 42.19 -12.70
CA ASP A 675 -28.56 41.88 -11.31
C ASP A 675 -27.34 41.14 -10.74
N ALA A 676 -26.83 41.66 -9.62
CA ALA A 676 -25.79 41.02 -8.85
C ALA A 676 -26.39 39.76 -8.20
N ALA A 677 -26.29 38.64 -8.90
CA ALA A 677 -26.42 37.34 -8.26
C ALA A 677 -25.15 37.14 -7.42
N GLU A 678 -25.32 37.25 -6.10
CA GLU A 678 -24.36 36.72 -5.14
C GLU A 678 -24.01 35.29 -5.57
N GLU A 679 -22.76 35.07 -5.99
CA GLU A 679 -22.18 33.73 -6.09
C GLU A 679 -22.15 33.16 -4.67
N GLY A 680 -23.26 32.52 -4.28
CA GLY A 680 -23.33 31.70 -3.09
C GLY A 680 -22.30 30.59 -3.22
N GLY A 681 -21.16 30.75 -2.57
CA GLY A 681 -20.13 29.73 -2.46
C GLY A 681 -20.80 28.44 -1.98
N THR A 682 -20.77 27.41 -2.82
CA THR A 682 -21.25 26.08 -2.46
C THR A 682 -20.40 25.60 -1.28
N GLU A 683 -20.94 25.70 -0.07
CA GLU A 683 -20.31 25.17 1.14
C GLU A 683 -20.03 23.68 0.89
N LYS A 684 -18.74 23.29 0.87
CA LYS A 684 -18.35 21.90 0.64
C LYS A 684 -18.98 21.05 1.73
N ASP A 685 -19.65 19.96 1.35
CA ASP A 685 -20.22 19.02 2.32
C ASP A 685 -19.09 18.40 3.14
N LYS A 686 -19.03 18.76 4.43
CA LYS A 686 -18.02 18.31 5.39
C LYS A 686 -18.21 16.83 5.73
N GLY A 687 -19.44 16.34 5.59
CA GLY A 687 -19.84 14.98 5.92
C GLY A 687 -19.57 14.57 7.36
N LEU A 688 -20.03 13.38 7.70
CA LEU A 688 -19.81 12.73 8.99
C LEU A 688 -18.81 11.59 8.82
N VAL A 689 -17.78 11.59 9.66
CA VAL A 689 -16.83 10.48 9.74
C VAL A 689 -17.26 9.51 10.83
N ARG A 690 -17.17 8.21 10.54
CA ARG A 690 -17.35 7.14 11.51
C ARG A 690 -16.11 6.24 11.53
N ILE A 691 -15.58 6.01 12.72
CA ILE A 691 -14.44 5.11 12.96
C ILE A 691 -14.93 3.88 13.73
N VAL A 692 -14.67 2.70 13.18
CA VAL A 692 -15.01 1.39 13.77
C VAL A 692 -13.74 0.60 14.02
N GLU A 693 -13.69 -0.12 15.14
CA GLU A 693 -12.51 -0.83 15.64
C GLU A 693 -12.91 -2.12 16.38
N GLY A 694 -11.91 -2.86 16.86
CA GLY A 694 -12.12 -4.10 17.63
C GLY A 694 -12.34 -5.33 16.75
N PHE A 695 -11.77 -5.34 15.55
CA PHE A 695 -11.89 -6.45 14.62
C PHE A 695 -11.08 -7.66 15.08
N LYS A 696 -11.60 -8.85 14.77
CA LYS A 696 -10.88 -10.11 14.95
C LYS A 696 -9.98 -10.36 13.74
N ALA A 697 -8.96 -11.19 13.95
CA ALA A 697 -8.18 -11.74 12.86
C ALA A 697 -9.09 -12.54 11.94
N GLU A 698 -9.01 -12.30 10.64
CA GLU A 698 -9.78 -13.03 9.64
C GLU A 698 -8.86 -13.94 8.84
N GLU A 699 -9.32 -15.17 8.61
CA GLU A 699 -8.73 -16.05 7.62
C GLU A 699 -9.18 -15.60 6.23
N VAL A 700 -8.21 -15.43 5.34
CA VAL A 700 -8.45 -14.96 3.98
C VAL A 700 -8.05 -16.06 3.01
N MET A 701 -8.85 -16.22 1.95
CA MET A 701 -8.55 -17.10 0.83
C MET A 701 -8.31 -16.25 -0.42
N LEU A 702 -7.48 -16.74 -1.35
CA LEU A 702 -7.24 -16.02 -2.62
C LEU A 702 -8.52 -15.98 -3.47
N LEU A 703 -9.29 -17.06 -3.39
CA LEU A 703 -10.63 -17.23 -3.93
C LEU A 703 -11.46 -17.80 -2.78
N LYS A 704 -12.42 -17.05 -2.22
CA LYS A 704 -13.37 -17.63 -1.26
C LYS A 704 -14.50 -18.28 -2.07
N PRO A 705 -14.81 -19.57 -1.88
CA PRO A 705 -16.06 -20.14 -2.37
C PRO A 705 -17.22 -19.34 -1.77
N GLY A 706 -18.06 -18.72 -2.61
CA GLY A 706 -19.14 -17.82 -2.16
C GLY A 706 -18.72 -16.37 -1.88
N ASP A 707 -17.53 -15.90 -2.31
CA ASP A 707 -17.23 -14.45 -2.41
C ASP A 707 -18.00 -13.84 -3.59
N GLU A 708 -19.32 -14.01 -3.61
CA GLU A 708 -20.26 -13.28 -4.47
C GLU A 708 -20.40 -11.83 -3.98
N ARG A 709 -19.29 -11.20 -3.56
CA ARG A 709 -19.30 -9.79 -3.19
C ARG A 709 -19.59 -9.01 -4.45
N ASN A 710 -20.85 -8.59 -4.50
CA ASN A 710 -21.50 -7.95 -5.63
C ASN A 710 -21.53 -8.81 -6.90
N VAL A 711 -21.95 -10.08 -6.82
CA VAL A 711 -22.52 -10.72 -8.01
C VAL A 711 -24.01 -10.38 -8.03
N ARG A 712 -24.42 -9.56 -8.99
CA ARG A 712 -25.84 -9.30 -9.26
C ARG A 712 -26.09 -9.66 -10.72
N GLU A 713 -27.14 -10.44 -11.00
CA GLU A 713 -27.49 -10.85 -12.37
C GLU A 713 -26.33 -11.51 -13.14
N GLY A 714 -25.45 -12.24 -12.44
CA GLY A 714 -24.27 -12.89 -13.03
C GLY A 714 -23.09 -11.97 -13.35
N GLY A 715 -23.19 -10.67 -13.09
CA GLY A 715 -22.11 -9.70 -13.24
C GLY A 715 -21.37 -9.43 -11.92
N LEU A 716 -20.03 -9.40 -11.96
CA LEU A 716 -19.17 -9.02 -10.84
C LEU A 716 -19.05 -7.48 -10.77
N TYR A 717 -19.54 -6.85 -9.71
CA TYR A 717 -19.46 -5.40 -9.52
C TYR A 717 -18.36 -5.00 -8.53
N THR A 718 -17.67 -3.90 -8.83
CA THR A 718 -16.71 -3.29 -7.91
C THR A 718 -17.40 -2.19 -7.11
N THR A 719 -17.27 -2.21 -5.78
CA THR A 719 -17.79 -1.13 -4.92
C THR A 719 -17.00 0.16 -5.15
N ILE A 720 -17.71 1.23 -5.51
CA ILE A 720 -17.14 2.57 -5.59
C ILE A 720 -17.33 3.25 -4.23
N HIS A 721 -16.22 3.73 -3.65
CA HIS A 721 -16.22 4.45 -2.39
C HIS A 721 -16.07 5.94 -2.61
N GLU A 722 -16.59 6.75 -1.69
CA GLU A 722 -16.31 8.18 -1.64
C GLU A 722 -14.81 8.41 -1.43
N PRO A 723 -14.18 9.37 -2.14
CA PRO A 723 -12.73 9.58 -2.06
C PRO A 723 -12.28 10.00 -0.65
N GLN A 724 -13.18 10.61 0.13
CA GLN A 724 -12.96 10.95 1.55
C GLN A 724 -12.80 9.69 2.40
N THR A 725 -13.50 8.60 2.10
CA THR A 725 -13.47 7.35 2.88
C THR A 725 -12.10 6.68 2.82
N GLY A 726 -11.39 6.78 1.69
CA GLY A 726 -10.14 6.03 1.47
C GLY A 726 -9.02 6.35 2.47
N VAL A 727 -8.28 5.33 2.88
CA VAL A 727 -6.99 5.50 3.57
C VAL A 727 -5.91 5.65 2.51
N THR A 728 -5.41 6.87 2.37
CA THR A 728 -4.57 7.30 1.24
C THR A 728 -3.11 6.96 1.46
N GLN A 729 -2.63 7.01 2.70
CA GLN A 729 -1.23 6.71 3.02
C GLN A 729 -1.10 6.06 4.40
N VAL A 730 -0.21 5.08 4.51
CA VAL A 730 0.17 4.43 5.77
C VAL A 730 1.70 4.40 5.88
N ALA A 731 2.25 4.52 7.09
CA ALA A 731 3.68 4.33 7.33
C ALA A 731 3.96 3.81 8.74
N TRP A 732 4.90 2.88 8.84
CA TRP A 732 5.52 2.44 10.10
C TRP A 732 6.64 3.40 10.50
N ASN A 733 6.86 3.58 11.80
CA ASN A 733 7.99 4.33 12.30
C ASN A 733 9.30 3.52 12.10
N PRO A 734 10.31 4.05 11.38
CA PRO A 734 11.56 3.34 11.09
C PRO A 734 12.54 3.31 12.29
N ASN A 735 12.24 3.99 13.39
CA ASN A 735 13.10 4.06 14.57
C ASN A 735 12.84 2.85 15.49
N LEU A 736 13.91 2.12 15.82
CA LEU A 736 13.85 0.80 16.46
C LEU A 736 13.07 0.79 17.79
N GLN A 737 13.21 1.83 18.58
CA GLN A 737 12.51 2.01 19.86
C GLN A 737 10.99 2.17 19.74
N CYS A 738 10.51 2.55 18.56
CA CYS A 738 9.12 2.91 18.26
C CYS A 738 8.62 2.07 17.09
N GLY A 739 9.24 0.91 16.81
CA GLY A 739 8.99 0.15 15.58
C GLY A 739 7.53 -0.25 15.35
N GLY A 740 6.73 -0.39 16.43
CA GLY A 740 5.30 -0.69 16.34
C GLY A 740 4.38 0.54 16.27
N TRP A 741 4.94 1.75 16.19
CA TRP A 741 4.16 2.93 15.90
C TRP A 741 3.81 2.97 14.42
N ILE A 742 2.54 3.18 14.14
CA ILE A 742 1.99 3.26 12.79
C ILE A 742 1.15 4.51 12.66
N ALA A 743 1.23 5.14 11.49
CA ALA A 743 0.40 6.28 11.13
C ALA A 743 -0.41 5.97 9.86
N ALA A 744 -1.66 6.41 9.82
CA ALA A 744 -2.55 6.29 8.67
C ALA A 744 -3.28 7.61 8.40
N GLY A 745 -3.09 8.15 7.19
CA GLY A 745 -3.77 9.35 6.69
C GLY A 745 -4.97 8.99 5.83
N THR A 746 -6.04 9.77 5.95
CA THR A 746 -7.32 9.53 5.27
C THR A 746 -7.65 10.60 4.23
N GLY A 747 -8.58 10.25 3.35
CA GLY A 747 -9.17 11.16 2.37
C GLY A 747 -9.94 12.33 2.99
N SER A 748 -10.46 12.19 4.21
CA SER A 748 -11.18 13.25 4.93
C SER A 748 -10.27 14.16 5.76
N GLY A 749 -8.94 14.04 5.63
CA GLY A 749 -8.00 14.90 6.35
C GLY A 749 -7.75 14.52 7.81
N LEU A 750 -8.07 13.29 8.21
CA LEU A 750 -7.71 12.75 9.51
C LEU A 750 -6.41 11.95 9.43
N LEU A 751 -5.56 12.08 10.44
CA LEU A 751 -4.35 11.30 10.67
C LEU A 751 -4.50 10.52 11.97
N ARG A 752 -4.50 9.19 11.90
CA ARG A 752 -4.46 8.31 13.07
C ARG A 752 -3.02 7.87 13.32
N ILE A 753 -2.54 8.01 14.55
CA ILE A 753 -1.24 7.54 15.01
C ILE A 753 -1.48 6.61 16.20
N GLU A 754 -0.94 5.40 16.17
CA GLU A 754 -1.07 4.45 17.27
C GLU A 754 0.15 3.57 17.39
N ASP A 755 0.44 3.15 18.61
CA ASP A 755 1.39 2.10 18.91
C ASP A 755 0.69 0.75 19.00
N VAL A 756 0.74 -0.02 17.91
CA VAL A 756 0.10 -1.33 17.77
C VAL A 756 1.01 -2.49 18.16
N GLY A 757 2.21 -2.19 18.69
CA GLY A 757 3.15 -3.19 19.16
C GLY A 757 2.60 -4.00 20.34
N THR A 758 2.65 -5.32 20.26
CA THR A 758 2.25 -6.21 21.35
C THR A 758 3.33 -6.29 22.44
N PRO A 759 2.95 -6.37 23.73
CA PRO A 759 3.88 -6.29 24.86
C PRO A 759 4.88 -7.44 24.98
#